data_AF-A0A5B6ZTV0-F1
#
_entry.id   AF-A0A5B6ZTV0-F1
#
_cell.length_a   1.000
_cell.length_b   1.000
_cell.length_c   1.000
_cell.angle_alpha   90.00
_cell.angle_beta   90.00
_cell.angle_gamma   90.00
#
_symmetry.space_group_name_H-M   'P 1'
#
loop_
_entity.id
_entity.type
_entity.pdbx_description
1 polymer ?
#
loop_
_entity_poly.entity_id
_entity_poly.type
_entity_poly.pdbx_seq_one_letter_code
_entity_poly.pdbx_strand_id
1 'polypeptide(L)'
;MGFGLLVCIVVLTLFFRPFVCQQPNTDGYFVSDFLQKMGLTSSQGYNFSAPVCRWQGVFCDGEEENNNVIGLVASGLGLSGLIPDTTIGKLIKLQSLDLSNNKITGLPSDFWGLGSLKILNLSYNQISDSLSSNIVNFGLLETLDLSCNNFSGIIPEATSSLVSLQVLKLDGNGFESSIPSGITNCHSLVSIDLSSNRLTGTLPYGFGTAFPKLKSLNLAGNEIGGRAWDFSGMISTTYLNVSGNLFQGSVTGVFQDPLEVIDLSQNQFQGHISQVHFNSSFNWSQLVYLDLSENQLSGEIFQNLNEAQNLKHLNLGYNRFSEQEFPEISVLSGLEYLNLSETNLIGPIPTGISELTSLRTLDLSKNHLNHQIPLLSIKKLLILDVSLNNLSGDIPLSLLEKLPWMERFNFSYNNLTLCDSEFSPETLQTAFIGSLNSCPIAANPDLFNRKAPKHRGLKLALSLTLSMVCLLVGLLFLAFGCRRKTRMWAVKQNSYKEEQIISGPFSFQTDSTTWVADVKLATTVPVVIFEKPLLNFTFADLLSATSHFDRGTLLAEGRFGPVYRGFLPGGIHVAVKVLVHGSTMTDQEAARELEYLGRIKHPNLVPLTGYCLAGEQRIAIYDYMENGNLQNLLYDLPLGVQTTEDWSTETWEEDDNNGIQNVGSEGLLTTWRFRHKIALGTARALAFLHHGCSPPIIHRDVKASSVYLDSNLEPRLSDFGLAKIFGNSLEDEITRGSPGYVPPEFLQPETGSPRIPTPKSDVYGFGVVLFELITGKKPIEDDYPEEKEANLVSWVRGLVRKNKGLGAIDPKIRGTGLETQMEEALKIAYLCTADLPSKRPSMQQVVGLLKDIEPVIHQ
;
A
#
# COMPACT_ATOMS: atom_id res chain seq x y z
N MET A 1 -69.88 -31.17 -35.67
CA MET A 1 -69.56 -31.18 -34.23
C MET A 1 -68.54 -30.08 -33.95
N GLY A 2 -68.98 -28.85 -33.67
CA GLY A 2 -68.10 -27.65 -33.75
C GLY A 2 -67.98 -26.78 -32.50
N PHE A 3 -68.70 -27.08 -31.42
CA PHE A 3 -68.78 -26.21 -30.23
C PHE A 3 -68.11 -26.77 -28.97
N GLY A 4 -67.73 -28.05 -28.93
CA GLY A 4 -67.15 -28.66 -27.73
C GLY A 4 -65.74 -28.18 -27.39
N LEU A 5 -64.87 -28.02 -28.40
CA LEU A 5 -63.45 -27.71 -28.17
C LEU A 5 -63.22 -26.30 -27.61
N LEU A 6 -63.95 -25.30 -28.10
CA LEU A 6 -63.75 -23.91 -27.68
C LEU A 6 -64.15 -23.69 -26.22
N VAL A 7 -65.24 -24.34 -25.77
CA VAL A 7 -65.70 -24.28 -24.38
C VAL A 7 -64.67 -24.93 -23.45
N CYS A 8 -64.08 -26.08 -23.81
CA CYS A 8 -63.03 -26.70 -23.01
C CYS A 8 -61.80 -25.78 -22.82
N ILE A 9 -61.38 -25.05 -23.87
CA ILE A 9 -60.22 -24.16 -23.80
C ILE A 9 -60.50 -22.95 -22.89
N VAL A 10 -61.67 -22.31 -23.01
CA VAL A 10 -62.05 -21.16 -22.18
C VAL A 10 -62.31 -21.56 -20.71
N VAL A 11 -62.85 -22.76 -20.46
CA VAL A 11 -63.00 -23.28 -19.10
C VAL A 11 -61.63 -23.59 -18.48
N LEU A 12 -60.69 -24.18 -19.23
CA LEU A 12 -59.33 -24.45 -18.74
C LEU A 12 -58.57 -23.17 -18.37
N THR A 13 -58.64 -22.11 -19.17
CA THR A 13 -57.96 -20.84 -18.84
C THR A 13 -58.61 -20.07 -17.69
N LEU A 14 -59.90 -20.29 -17.41
CA LEU A 14 -60.57 -19.69 -16.24
C LEU A 14 -60.32 -20.44 -14.92
N PHE A 15 -60.12 -21.77 -14.97
CA PHE A 15 -59.72 -22.54 -13.78
C PHE A 15 -58.23 -22.42 -13.46
N PHE A 16 -57.36 -22.25 -14.45
CA PHE A 16 -55.95 -21.90 -14.24
C PHE A 16 -55.74 -20.38 -14.15
N ARG A 17 -56.40 -19.74 -13.16
CA ARG A 17 -55.69 -18.65 -12.46
C ARG A 17 -54.40 -19.26 -11.88
N PRO A 18 -53.23 -18.63 -12.03
CA PRO A 18 -52.10 -19.01 -11.19
C PRO A 18 -52.55 -18.80 -9.73
N PHE A 19 -52.46 -19.84 -8.91
CA PHE A 19 -52.43 -19.62 -7.48
C PHE A 19 -51.23 -18.72 -7.23
N VAL A 20 -51.48 -17.51 -6.72
CA VAL A 20 -50.44 -16.68 -6.11
C VAL A 20 -50.03 -17.43 -4.85
N CYS A 21 -49.07 -18.33 -5.02
CA CYS A 21 -48.50 -19.08 -3.92
C CYS A 21 -47.88 -18.04 -2.99
N GLN A 22 -48.37 -17.96 -1.75
CA GLN A 22 -47.80 -17.03 -0.78
C GLN A 22 -46.30 -17.37 -0.65
N GLN A 23 -45.45 -16.35 -0.80
CA GLN A 23 -44.02 -16.50 -0.56
C GLN A 23 -43.83 -17.11 0.84
N PRO A 24 -43.00 -18.16 0.98
CA PRO A 24 -42.85 -18.83 2.25
C PRO A 24 -42.21 -17.88 3.26
N ASN A 25 -43.00 -17.40 4.23
CA ASN A 25 -42.52 -16.55 5.33
C ASN A 25 -41.67 -17.39 6.30
N THR A 26 -40.44 -17.70 5.90
CA THR A 26 -39.45 -18.45 6.68
C THR A 26 -38.08 -17.80 6.55
N ASP A 27 -37.29 -17.86 7.62
CA ASP A 27 -35.95 -17.27 7.66
C ASP A 27 -35.05 -17.80 6.53
N GLY A 28 -35.20 -19.08 6.17
CA GLY A 28 -34.52 -19.67 5.01
C GLY A 28 -34.91 -19.04 3.67
N TYR A 29 -36.17 -18.66 3.47
CA TYR A 29 -36.55 -17.90 2.29
C TYR A 29 -35.92 -16.51 2.30
N PHE A 30 -35.99 -15.78 3.42
CA PHE A 30 -35.42 -14.42 3.51
C PHE A 30 -33.90 -14.40 3.31
N VAL A 31 -33.15 -15.37 3.86
CA VAL A 31 -31.70 -15.51 3.62
C VAL A 31 -31.41 -15.92 2.16
N SER A 32 -32.18 -16.84 1.58
CA SER A 32 -31.98 -17.24 0.18
C SER A 32 -32.26 -16.12 -0.81
N ASP A 33 -33.34 -15.37 -0.58
CA ASP A 33 -33.80 -14.27 -1.44
C ASP A 33 -32.86 -13.06 -1.32
N PHE A 34 -32.33 -12.78 -0.12
CA PHE A 34 -31.20 -11.86 0.10
C PHE A 34 -29.98 -12.25 -0.73
N LEU A 35 -29.42 -13.46 -0.52
CA LEU A 35 -28.17 -13.88 -1.15
C LEU A 35 -28.28 -13.91 -2.69
N GLN A 36 -29.40 -14.42 -3.22
CA GLN A 36 -29.63 -14.47 -4.68
C GLN A 36 -29.75 -13.08 -5.31
N LYS A 37 -30.49 -12.14 -4.67
CA LYS A 37 -30.62 -10.75 -5.16
C LYS A 37 -29.30 -9.98 -5.10
N MET A 38 -28.46 -10.26 -4.10
CA MET A 38 -27.13 -9.66 -3.93
C MET A 38 -26.04 -10.24 -4.87
N GLY A 39 -26.41 -11.15 -5.78
CA GLY A 39 -25.54 -11.69 -6.83
C GLY A 39 -24.97 -13.09 -6.58
N LEU A 40 -25.32 -13.75 -5.46
CA LEU A 40 -24.78 -15.07 -5.14
C LEU A 40 -25.43 -16.16 -6.03
N THR A 41 -24.68 -16.63 -7.02
CA THR A 41 -25.14 -17.69 -7.94
C THR A 41 -24.87 -19.09 -7.38
N SER A 42 -25.75 -20.04 -7.73
CA SER A 42 -25.79 -21.39 -7.14
C SER A 42 -24.63 -22.32 -7.54
N SER A 43 -23.59 -21.81 -8.20
CA SER A 43 -22.32 -22.50 -8.44
C SER A 43 -21.38 -22.47 -7.23
N GLN A 44 -21.55 -21.52 -6.30
CA GLN A 44 -20.65 -21.32 -5.15
C GLN A 44 -21.10 -22.07 -3.88
N GLY A 45 -21.29 -23.39 -3.96
CA GLY A 45 -21.35 -24.29 -2.79
C GLY A 45 -22.58 -24.23 -1.87
N TYR A 46 -23.39 -23.16 -1.89
CA TYR A 46 -24.60 -23.05 -1.07
C TYR A 46 -25.69 -24.03 -1.53
N ASN A 47 -25.90 -25.10 -0.75
CA ASN A 47 -26.96 -26.06 -0.99
C ASN A 47 -28.31 -25.56 -0.42
N PHE A 48 -28.98 -24.68 -1.17
CA PHE A 48 -30.31 -24.16 -0.87
C PHE A 48 -31.42 -25.24 -0.76
N SER A 49 -31.11 -26.51 -1.07
CA SER A 49 -32.02 -27.66 -0.86
C SER A 49 -31.90 -28.29 0.54
N ALA A 50 -30.96 -27.84 1.39
CA ALA A 50 -30.83 -28.25 2.78
C ALA A 50 -31.56 -27.24 3.72
N PRO A 51 -31.95 -27.63 4.96
CA PRO A 51 -32.46 -26.70 5.95
C PRO A 51 -31.49 -25.54 6.23
N VAL A 52 -32.02 -24.33 6.45
CA VAL A 52 -31.23 -23.08 6.53
C VAL A 52 -30.11 -23.14 7.58
N CYS A 53 -30.36 -23.78 8.72
CA CYS A 53 -29.40 -23.95 9.81
C CYS A 53 -28.24 -24.91 9.50
N ARG A 54 -28.17 -25.47 8.27
CA ARG A 54 -27.02 -26.23 7.74
C ARG A 54 -26.27 -25.47 6.63
N TRP A 55 -26.65 -24.23 6.31
CA TRP A 55 -25.93 -23.41 5.33
C TRP A 55 -24.68 -22.80 5.98
N GLN A 56 -23.61 -22.63 5.19
CA GLN A 56 -22.38 -22.04 5.67
C GLN A 56 -22.64 -20.60 6.18
N GLY A 57 -22.08 -20.27 7.34
CA GLY A 57 -22.26 -18.95 7.96
C GLY A 57 -23.62 -18.68 8.61
N VAL A 58 -24.59 -19.60 8.56
CA VAL A 58 -25.89 -19.45 9.24
C VAL A 58 -25.86 -20.11 10.63
N PHE A 59 -26.42 -19.41 11.61
CA PHE A 59 -26.56 -19.88 13.00
C PHE A 59 -28.02 -19.73 13.46
N CYS A 60 -28.54 -20.73 14.17
CA CYS A 60 -29.95 -20.80 14.59
C CYS A 60 -30.14 -21.02 16.11
N ASP A 61 -31.35 -20.79 16.62
CA ASP A 61 -31.71 -20.96 18.04
C ASP A 61 -31.81 -22.43 18.55
N GLY A 62 -31.36 -23.42 17.76
CA GLY A 62 -31.22 -24.83 18.16
C GLY A 62 -30.90 -25.79 17.00
N GLU A 63 -30.82 -27.10 17.26
CA GLU A 63 -30.42 -28.12 16.26
C GLU A 63 -31.55 -28.67 15.34
N GLU A 64 -32.81 -28.31 15.57
CA GLU A 64 -33.98 -28.79 14.80
C GLU A 64 -34.29 -27.98 13.54
N GLU A 65 -35.05 -28.57 12.60
CA GLU A 65 -35.17 -28.09 11.21
C GLU A 65 -36.10 -26.87 11.01
N ASN A 66 -36.82 -26.42 12.04
CA ASN A 66 -37.72 -25.25 12.02
C ASN A 66 -37.21 -24.05 12.84
N ASN A 67 -35.92 -24.02 13.16
CA ASN A 67 -35.34 -22.98 14.01
C ASN A 67 -35.05 -21.67 13.27
N ASN A 68 -34.91 -20.61 14.06
CA ASN A 68 -34.90 -19.22 13.62
C ASN A 68 -33.44 -18.76 13.48
N VAL A 69 -33.14 -17.94 12.49
CA VAL A 69 -31.79 -17.47 12.21
C VAL A 69 -31.41 -16.37 13.21
N ILE A 70 -30.46 -16.69 14.09
CA ILE A 70 -29.88 -15.77 15.09
C ILE A 70 -28.52 -15.23 14.65
N GLY A 71 -27.86 -15.84 13.66
CA GLY A 71 -26.61 -15.35 13.12
C GLY A 71 -26.49 -15.57 11.62
N LEU A 72 -25.93 -14.58 10.91
CA LEU A 72 -25.50 -14.70 9.52
C LEU A 72 -24.11 -14.10 9.35
N VAL A 73 -23.18 -14.90 8.83
CA VAL A 73 -21.83 -14.49 8.44
C VAL A 73 -21.67 -14.76 6.94
N ALA A 74 -21.76 -13.69 6.15
CA ALA A 74 -21.63 -13.70 4.69
C ALA A 74 -20.50 -12.75 4.24
N SER A 75 -19.46 -12.64 5.06
CA SER A 75 -18.25 -11.86 4.77
C SER A 75 -17.47 -12.45 3.59
N GLY A 76 -16.90 -11.59 2.73
CA GLY A 76 -16.03 -12.01 1.63
C GLY A 76 -16.72 -12.74 0.46
N LEU A 77 -18.06 -12.75 0.40
CA LEU A 77 -18.82 -13.46 -0.64
C LEU A 77 -19.00 -12.66 -1.95
N GLY A 78 -18.48 -11.43 -2.02
CA GLY A 78 -18.60 -10.55 -3.18
C GLY A 78 -20.00 -9.98 -3.41
N LEU A 79 -20.87 -9.99 -2.40
CA LEU A 79 -22.24 -9.46 -2.43
C LEU A 79 -22.21 -7.98 -2.85
N SER A 80 -23.08 -7.58 -3.79
CA SER A 80 -22.98 -6.24 -4.40
C SER A 80 -24.30 -5.48 -4.48
N GLY A 81 -24.23 -4.16 -4.31
CA GLY A 81 -25.37 -3.23 -4.48
C GLY A 81 -26.12 -2.92 -3.19
N LEU A 82 -27.34 -2.39 -3.32
CA LEU A 82 -28.23 -2.09 -2.20
C LEU A 82 -28.81 -3.38 -1.60
N ILE A 83 -28.73 -3.56 -0.28
CA ILE A 83 -29.43 -4.69 0.37
C ILE A 83 -30.94 -4.56 0.09
N PRO A 84 -31.65 -5.60 -0.40
CA PRO A 84 -33.04 -5.43 -0.84
C PRO A 84 -34.02 -5.39 0.34
N ASP A 85 -34.97 -4.44 0.32
CA ASP A 85 -36.09 -4.41 1.29
C ASP A 85 -36.82 -5.76 1.34
N THR A 86 -37.40 -6.07 2.50
CA THR A 86 -38.17 -7.30 2.79
C THR A 86 -37.38 -8.60 2.76
N THR A 87 -36.05 -8.54 2.66
CA THR A 87 -35.16 -9.71 2.79
C THR A 87 -34.61 -9.83 4.21
N ILE A 88 -33.35 -9.45 4.44
CA ILE A 88 -32.67 -9.61 5.73
C ILE A 88 -33.37 -8.87 6.88
N GLY A 89 -34.02 -7.72 6.61
CA GLY A 89 -34.82 -6.95 7.57
C GLY A 89 -36.05 -7.68 8.14
N LYS A 90 -36.37 -8.88 7.65
CA LYS A 90 -37.42 -9.75 8.21
C LYS A 90 -36.92 -10.74 9.27
N LEU A 91 -35.61 -10.89 9.44
CA LEU A 91 -34.98 -11.77 10.44
C LEU A 91 -35.01 -11.13 11.83
N ILE A 92 -36.19 -10.87 12.39
CA ILE A 92 -36.37 -10.09 13.64
C ILE A 92 -35.70 -10.71 14.89
N LYS A 93 -35.23 -11.96 14.81
CA LYS A 93 -34.47 -12.67 15.86
C LYS A 93 -32.94 -12.64 15.66
N LEU A 94 -32.46 -12.03 14.58
CA LEU A 94 -31.04 -11.95 14.25
C LEU A 94 -30.28 -11.18 15.33
N GLN A 95 -29.27 -11.81 15.92
CA GLN A 95 -28.40 -11.28 16.97
C GLN A 95 -27.00 -10.95 16.46
N SER A 96 -26.52 -11.66 15.42
CA SER A 96 -25.22 -11.41 14.81
C SER A 96 -25.34 -11.30 13.30
N LEU A 97 -24.84 -10.21 12.73
CA LEU A 97 -24.76 -10.00 11.29
C LEU A 97 -23.37 -9.53 10.89
N ASP A 98 -22.69 -10.34 10.08
CA ASP A 98 -21.43 -9.97 9.44
C ASP A 98 -21.58 -10.06 7.92
N LEU A 99 -21.56 -8.89 7.27
CA LEU A 99 -21.54 -8.72 5.81
C LEU A 99 -20.27 -7.98 5.36
N SER A 100 -19.20 -8.02 6.15
CA SER A 100 -17.96 -7.31 5.84
C SER A 100 -17.28 -7.80 4.55
N ASN A 101 -16.31 -7.05 4.01
CA ASN A 101 -15.54 -7.47 2.83
C ASN A 101 -16.42 -7.79 1.61
N ASN A 102 -17.35 -6.90 1.29
CA ASN A 102 -18.30 -7.03 0.19
C ASN A 102 -18.38 -5.69 -0.60
N LYS A 103 -19.35 -5.55 -1.50
CA LYS A 103 -19.59 -4.37 -2.36
C LYS A 103 -20.98 -3.79 -2.10
N ILE A 104 -21.42 -3.84 -0.85
CA ILE A 104 -22.72 -3.31 -0.44
C ILE A 104 -22.66 -1.79 -0.50
N THR A 105 -23.65 -1.16 -1.14
CA THR A 105 -23.66 0.29 -1.41
C THR A 105 -24.63 1.08 -0.52
N GLY A 106 -25.52 0.40 0.21
CA GLY A 106 -26.50 1.04 1.09
C GLY A 106 -27.42 0.06 1.82
N LEU A 107 -28.26 0.58 2.73
CA LEU A 107 -29.11 -0.20 3.63
C LEU A 107 -30.61 0.13 3.47
N PRO A 108 -31.51 -0.88 3.37
CA PRO A 108 -32.93 -0.67 3.11
C PRO A 108 -33.68 -0.16 4.34
N SER A 109 -34.91 0.29 4.11
CA SER A 109 -35.77 0.90 5.13
C SER A 109 -36.07 -0.06 6.30
N ASP A 110 -36.21 -1.36 6.04
CA ASP A 110 -36.53 -2.36 7.05
C ASP A 110 -35.31 -3.02 7.71
N PHE A 111 -34.08 -2.67 7.30
CA PHE A 111 -32.85 -3.08 7.98
C PHE A 111 -32.83 -2.60 9.44
N TRP A 112 -33.32 -1.37 9.67
CA TRP A 112 -33.45 -0.75 10.98
C TRP A 112 -34.55 -1.38 11.85
N GLY A 113 -35.26 -2.39 11.36
CA GLY A 113 -36.20 -3.21 12.14
C GLY A 113 -35.53 -4.32 12.96
N LEU A 114 -34.23 -4.58 12.78
CA LEU A 114 -33.49 -5.68 13.40
C LEU A 114 -33.09 -5.41 14.87
N GLY A 115 -34.05 -5.04 15.71
CA GLY A 115 -33.83 -4.66 17.12
C GLY A 115 -33.30 -5.76 18.07
N SER A 116 -33.14 -6.99 17.59
CA SER A 116 -32.47 -8.09 18.31
C SER A 116 -30.95 -8.10 18.15
N LEU A 117 -30.38 -7.27 17.26
CA LEU A 117 -28.95 -7.28 16.95
C LEU A 117 -28.08 -6.91 18.16
N LYS A 118 -27.04 -7.71 18.36
CA LYS A 118 -25.93 -7.55 19.30
C LYS A 118 -24.61 -7.26 18.57
N ILE A 119 -24.38 -7.89 17.42
CA ILE A 119 -23.18 -7.70 16.61
C ILE A 119 -23.61 -7.31 15.21
N LEU A 120 -23.13 -6.16 14.73
CA LEU A 120 -23.27 -5.72 13.35
C LEU A 120 -21.89 -5.34 12.79
N ASN A 121 -21.43 -6.09 11.80
CA ASN A 121 -20.21 -5.83 11.05
C ASN A 121 -20.55 -5.63 9.57
N LEU A 122 -20.34 -4.41 9.08
CA LEU A 122 -20.48 -4.00 7.67
C LEU A 122 -19.15 -3.45 7.12
N SER A 123 -18.04 -3.64 7.83
CA SER A 123 -16.72 -3.11 7.45
C SER A 123 -16.26 -3.53 6.06
N TYR A 124 -15.39 -2.74 5.42
CA TYR A 124 -14.88 -3.05 4.07
C TYR A 124 -16.01 -3.27 3.05
N ASN A 125 -16.84 -2.24 2.88
CA ASN A 125 -17.91 -2.18 1.90
C ASN A 125 -17.89 -0.81 1.17
N GLN A 126 -18.92 -0.52 0.38
CA GLN A 126 -19.03 0.69 -0.45
C GLN A 126 -20.23 1.56 -0.03
N ILE A 127 -20.66 1.46 1.24
CA ILE A 127 -21.84 2.18 1.74
C ILE A 127 -21.53 3.67 1.76
N SER A 128 -22.27 4.47 0.97
CA SER A 128 -22.07 5.92 0.84
C SER A 128 -23.12 6.78 1.54
N ASP A 129 -24.17 6.15 2.06
CA ASP A 129 -25.26 6.79 2.82
C ASP A 129 -24.73 7.56 4.06
N SER A 130 -25.57 8.43 4.62
CA SER A 130 -25.34 8.97 5.97
C SER A 130 -25.86 8.00 7.05
N LEU A 131 -25.22 8.00 8.22
CA LEU A 131 -25.61 7.07 9.30
C LEU A 131 -26.97 7.46 9.87
N SER A 132 -27.97 6.61 9.63
CA SER A 132 -29.38 6.92 9.94
C SER A 132 -29.64 7.07 11.44
N SER A 133 -30.47 8.05 11.81
CA SER A 133 -31.00 8.19 13.17
C SER A 133 -31.87 7.00 13.61
N ASN A 134 -32.33 6.16 12.68
CA ASN A 134 -33.04 4.91 12.98
C ASN A 134 -32.16 3.88 13.71
N ILE A 135 -30.85 4.11 13.83
CA ILE A 135 -29.93 3.32 14.67
C ILE A 135 -30.39 3.20 16.14
N VAL A 136 -31.24 4.12 16.61
CA VAL A 136 -31.95 4.06 17.91
C VAL A 136 -32.65 2.71 18.17
N ASN A 137 -33.07 2.00 17.11
CA ASN A 137 -33.75 0.71 17.22
C ASN A 137 -32.82 -0.43 17.67
N PHE A 138 -31.50 -0.29 17.53
CA PHE A 138 -30.51 -1.32 17.88
C PHE A 138 -30.08 -1.22 19.36
N GLY A 139 -31.03 -1.01 20.29
CA GLY A 139 -30.74 -0.80 21.71
C GLY A 139 -30.07 -1.97 22.46
N LEU A 140 -29.95 -3.15 21.83
CA LEU A 140 -29.23 -4.33 22.35
C LEU A 140 -27.82 -4.48 21.76
N LEU A 141 -27.37 -3.56 20.91
CA LEU A 141 -26.12 -3.69 20.17
C LEU A 141 -24.90 -3.59 21.10
N GLU A 142 -24.04 -4.60 21.04
CA GLU A 142 -22.79 -4.76 21.79
C GLU A 142 -21.56 -4.40 20.92
N THR A 143 -21.61 -4.68 19.62
CA THR A 143 -20.55 -4.37 18.64
C THR A 143 -21.13 -3.74 17.38
N LEU A 144 -20.61 -2.57 17.00
CA LEU A 144 -20.86 -1.90 15.73
C LEU A 144 -19.53 -1.66 15.01
N ASP A 145 -19.36 -2.28 13.84
CA ASP A 145 -18.20 -2.10 12.97
C ASP A 145 -18.65 -1.66 11.57
N LEU A 146 -18.45 -0.38 11.26
CA LEU A 146 -18.73 0.24 9.95
C LEU A 146 -17.43 0.72 9.27
N SER A 147 -16.28 0.23 9.72
CA SER A 147 -14.96 0.70 9.27
C SER A 147 -14.73 0.53 7.76
N CYS A 148 -13.86 1.36 7.18
CA CYS A 148 -13.46 1.33 5.77
C CYS A 148 -14.66 1.23 4.80
N ASN A 149 -15.56 2.20 4.88
CA ASN A 149 -16.70 2.40 3.99
C ASN A 149 -16.63 3.81 3.37
N ASN A 150 -17.73 4.32 2.83
CA ASN A 150 -17.82 5.66 2.27
C ASN A 150 -18.89 6.51 2.99
N PHE A 151 -19.22 6.18 4.24
CA PHE A 151 -20.26 6.89 5.01
C PHE A 151 -19.94 8.38 5.11
N SER A 152 -20.98 9.22 5.06
CA SER A 152 -20.84 10.68 4.97
C SER A 152 -21.76 11.44 5.93
N GLY A 153 -21.44 12.71 6.18
CA GLY A 153 -22.19 13.58 7.09
C GLY A 153 -21.94 13.26 8.57
N ILE A 154 -22.89 13.60 9.44
CA ILE A 154 -22.69 13.55 10.89
C ILE A 154 -22.92 12.15 11.50
N ILE A 155 -22.20 11.85 12.58
CA ILE A 155 -22.59 10.77 13.49
C ILE A 155 -23.84 11.25 14.28
N PRO A 156 -25.00 10.59 14.19
CA PRO A 156 -26.24 11.11 14.75
C PRO A 156 -26.30 10.98 16.29
N GLU A 157 -26.88 11.96 16.98
CA GLU A 157 -27.15 11.89 18.43
C GLU A 157 -28.01 10.67 18.86
N ALA A 158 -28.67 10.00 17.91
CA ALA A 158 -29.35 8.72 18.13
C ALA A 158 -28.41 7.59 18.61
N THR A 159 -27.10 7.67 18.35
CA THR A 159 -26.11 6.71 18.89
C THR A 159 -26.11 6.63 20.41
N SER A 160 -26.56 7.69 21.10
CA SER A 160 -26.74 7.74 22.56
C SER A 160 -27.65 6.65 23.14
N SER A 161 -28.51 6.05 22.30
CA SER A 161 -29.44 4.99 22.70
C SER A 161 -28.80 3.60 22.72
N LEU A 162 -27.58 3.46 22.20
CA LEU A 162 -26.81 2.20 22.15
C LEU A 162 -26.11 1.91 23.49
N VAL A 163 -26.86 1.93 24.61
CA VAL A 163 -26.30 1.82 25.97
C VAL A 163 -25.60 0.48 26.27
N SER A 164 -25.86 -0.55 25.47
CA SER A 164 -25.20 -1.86 25.52
C SER A 164 -23.85 -1.91 24.78
N LEU A 165 -23.49 -0.86 24.03
CA LEU A 165 -22.37 -0.89 23.10
C LEU A 165 -21.02 -0.98 23.83
N GLN A 166 -20.22 -1.97 23.45
CA GLN A 166 -18.89 -2.26 23.97
C GLN A 166 -17.80 -1.95 22.94
N VAL A 167 -18.08 -2.12 21.64
CA VAL A 167 -17.17 -1.78 20.54
C VAL A 167 -17.88 -0.88 19.54
N LEU A 168 -17.31 0.29 19.29
CA LEU A 168 -17.68 1.20 18.22
C LEU A 168 -16.48 1.42 17.29
N LYS A 169 -16.65 1.14 16.01
CA LYS A 169 -15.68 1.46 14.95
C LYS A 169 -16.37 2.13 13.78
N LEU A 170 -15.95 3.35 13.46
CA LEU A 170 -16.39 4.14 12.32
C LEU A 170 -15.19 4.62 11.47
N ASP A 171 -14.02 4.03 11.69
CA ASP A 171 -12.75 4.47 11.11
C ASP A 171 -12.69 4.33 9.57
N GLY A 172 -11.86 5.16 8.92
CA GLY A 172 -11.68 5.13 7.46
C GLY A 172 -12.97 5.43 6.69
N ASN A 173 -13.67 6.51 7.05
CA ASN A 173 -14.92 6.96 6.45
C ASN A 173 -14.87 8.48 6.17
N GLY A 174 -15.99 9.05 5.70
CA GLY A 174 -16.16 10.49 5.50
C GLY A 174 -17.05 11.17 6.54
N PHE A 175 -17.05 10.72 7.79
CA PHE A 175 -17.84 11.35 8.86
C PHE A 175 -17.31 12.75 9.19
N GLU A 176 -18.23 13.69 9.38
CA GLU A 176 -18.00 15.13 9.50
C GLU A 176 -18.66 15.72 10.75
N SER A 177 -18.34 16.98 11.07
CA SER A 177 -18.81 17.71 12.26
C SER A 177 -18.28 17.12 13.59
N SER A 178 -18.82 17.58 14.72
CA SER A 178 -18.43 17.15 16.05
C SER A 178 -19.00 15.79 16.45
N ILE A 179 -18.22 15.03 17.23
CA ILE A 179 -18.69 13.81 17.91
C ILE A 179 -19.95 14.14 18.75
N PRO A 180 -21.06 13.41 18.59
CA PRO A 180 -22.34 13.72 19.25
C PRO A 180 -22.21 13.64 20.77
N SER A 181 -22.83 14.61 21.45
CA SER A 181 -22.73 14.77 22.91
C SER A 181 -23.28 13.57 23.67
N GLY A 182 -24.33 12.96 23.15
CA GLY A 182 -25.01 11.81 23.73
C GLY A 182 -24.22 10.50 23.68
N ILE A 183 -23.08 10.41 22.98
CA ILE A 183 -22.19 9.24 23.02
C ILE A 183 -21.74 8.92 24.46
N THR A 184 -21.68 9.94 25.32
CA THR A 184 -21.36 9.84 26.75
C THR A 184 -22.35 8.97 27.55
N ASN A 185 -23.53 8.64 27.01
CA ASN A 185 -24.46 7.69 27.64
C ASN A 185 -24.05 6.22 27.47
N CYS A 186 -23.13 5.91 26.54
CA CYS A 186 -22.70 4.56 26.21
C CYS A 186 -21.62 4.03 27.19
N HIS A 187 -21.93 4.05 28.49
CA HIS A 187 -21.07 3.64 29.62
C HIS A 187 -20.53 2.19 29.54
N SER A 188 -21.01 1.39 28.58
CA SER A 188 -20.55 0.02 28.32
C SER A 188 -19.29 -0.06 27.46
N LEU A 189 -18.88 1.05 26.80
CA LEU A 189 -17.80 1.06 25.81
C LEU A 189 -16.45 0.63 26.37
N VAL A 190 -15.78 -0.24 25.60
CA VAL A 190 -14.46 -0.85 25.87
C VAL A 190 -13.46 -0.46 24.77
N SER A 191 -13.93 -0.26 23.52
CA SER A 191 -13.13 0.22 22.40
C SER A 191 -13.92 1.24 21.57
N ILE A 192 -13.28 2.37 21.25
CA ILE A 192 -13.79 3.39 20.34
C ILE A 192 -12.71 3.66 19.28
N ASP A 193 -13.04 3.46 18.00
CA ASP A 193 -12.22 3.91 16.87
C ASP A 193 -13.05 4.81 15.94
N LEU A 194 -12.58 6.05 15.78
CA LEU A 194 -13.13 7.07 14.89
C LEU A 194 -12.05 7.67 13.96
N SER A 195 -10.90 6.98 13.84
CA SER A 195 -9.73 7.49 13.10
C SER A 195 -9.98 7.61 11.59
N SER A 196 -9.14 8.39 10.90
CA SER A 196 -9.22 8.61 9.45
C SER A 196 -10.62 9.03 8.98
N ASN A 197 -11.08 10.17 9.50
CA ASN A 197 -12.37 10.80 9.18
C ASN A 197 -12.18 12.33 9.05
N ARG A 198 -13.27 13.10 8.91
CA ARG A 198 -13.29 14.57 8.88
C ARG A 198 -14.00 15.17 10.12
N LEU A 199 -13.85 14.51 11.27
CA LEU A 199 -14.47 14.97 12.52
C LEU A 199 -13.79 16.24 13.02
N THR A 200 -14.58 17.20 13.49
CA THR A 200 -14.16 18.57 13.87
C THR A 200 -14.65 18.93 15.27
N GLY A 201 -14.36 20.15 15.73
CA GLY A 201 -14.88 20.66 17.00
C GLY A 201 -14.07 20.16 18.20
N THR A 202 -14.73 19.73 19.28
CA THR A 202 -14.07 19.21 20.50
C THR A 202 -14.76 17.97 21.03
N LEU A 203 -14.07 17.23 21.90
CA LEU A 203 -14.68 16.14 22.66
C LEU A 203 -15.86 16.66 23.52
N PRO A 204 -16.94 15.86 23.67
CA PRO A 204 -18.06 16.19 24.56
C PRO A 204 -17.66 16.46 26.02
N TYR A 205 -18.41 17.33 26.70
CA TYR A 205 -18.21 17.58 28.12
C TYR A 205 -18.38 16.29 28.94
N GLY A 206 -17.38 15.94 29.75
CA GLY A 206 -17.36 14.74 30.58
C GLY A 206 -16.93 13.45 29.87
N PHE A 207 -16.50 13.52 28.61
CA PHE A 207 -16.09 12.36 27.79
C PHE A 207 -15.10 11.42 28.51
N GLY A 208 -14.01 11.94 29.08
CA GLY A 208 -13.02 11.13 29.80
C GLY A 208 -13.58 10.32 30.98
N THR A 209 -14.63 10.83 31.64
CA THR A 209 -15.32 10.15 32.76
C THR A 209 -16.49 9.26 32.35
N ALA A 210 -16.97 9.34 31.11
CA ALA A 210 -18.19 8.66 30.66
C ALA A 210 -18.03 7.14 30.49
N PHE A 211 -16.79 6.66 30.27
CA PHE A 211 -16.51 5.30 29.83
C PHE A 211 -15.61 4.53 30.82
N PRO A 212 -16.14 4.11 31.99
CA PRO A 212 -15.37 3.45 33.06
C PRO A 212 -14.85 2.03 32.72
N LYS A 213 -15.00 1.59 31.46
CA LYS A 213 -14.49 0.32 30.93
C LYS A 213 -13.58 0.50 29.70
N LEU A 214 -13.40 1.72 29.21
CA LEU A 214 -12.72 2.02 27.96
C LEU A 214 -11.24 1.68 28.06
N LYS A 215 -10.78 0.78 27.20
CA LYS A 215 -9.38 0.34 27.11
C LYS A 215 -8.64 0.96 25.93
N SER A 216 -9.35 1.14 24.81
CA SER A 216 -8.80 1.70 23.58
C SER A 216 -9.63 2.89 23.11
N LEU A 217 -8.96 4.02 22.90
CA LEU A 217 -9.48 5.19 22.21
C LEU A 217 -8.55 5.53 21.05
N ASN A 218 -9.08 5.51 19.83
CA ASN A 218 -8.38 5.96 18.62
C ASN A 218 -9.20 7.04 17.91
N LEU A 219 -8.61 8.22 17.74
CA LEU A 219 -9.18 9.38 17.05
C LEU A 219 -8.24 9.91 15.95
N ALA A 220 -7.17 9.18 15.62
CA ALA A 220 -6.07 9.66 14.80
C ALA A 220 -6.50 10.12 13.38
N GLY A 221 -5.85 11.13 12.82
CA GLY A 221 -6.16 11.63 11.47
C GLY A 221 -7.58 12.21 11.37
N ASN A 222 -7.83 13.30 12.08
CA ASN A 222 -9.08 14.07 12.10
C ASN A 222 -8.77 15.56 12.32
N GLU A 223 -9.80 16.41 12.39
CA GLU A 223 -9.69 17.84 12.70
C GLU A 223 -10.20 18.16 14.13
N ILE A 224 -10.08 17.21 15.06
CA ILE A 224 -10.60 17.36 16.42
C ILE A 224 -9.64 18.24 17.24
N GLY A 225 -10.19 19.32 17.80
CA GLY A 225 -9.53 20.14 18.80
C GLY A 225 -9.85 19.69 20.23
N GLY A 226 -9.07 20.16 21.19
CA GLY A 226 -9.29 19.85 22.61
C GLY A 226 -8.08 20.18 23.46
N ARG A 227 -8.09 19.69 24.69
CA ARG A 227 -7.02 19.84 25.69
C ARG A 227 -6.86 18.56 26.51
N ALA A 228 -5.71 18.39 27.14
CA ALA A 228 -5.40 17.19 27.94
C ALA A 228 -6.43 16.85 29.03
N TRP A 229 -7.17 17.84 29.55
CA TRP A 229 -8.21 17.61 30.55
C TRP A 229 -9.47 16.91 30.01
N ASP A 230 -9.67 16.86 28.69
CA ASP A 230 -10.83 16.19 28.08
C ASP A 230 -10.74 14.66 28.23
N PHE A 231 -9.51 14.14 28.39
CA PHE A 231 -9.17 12.75 28.72
C PHE A 231 -9.14 12.47 30.24
N SER A 232 -9.38 13.47 31.08
CA SER A 232 -9.21 13.31 32.53
C SER A 232 -10.29 12.38 33.10
N GLY A 233 -9.86 11.39 33.89
CA GLY A 233 -10.76 10.38 34.45
C GLY A 233 -10.92 9.10 33.61
N MET A 234 -10.12 8.91 32.55
CA MET A 234 -10.09 7.68 31.74
C MET A 234 -9.38 6.50 32.45
N ILE A 235 -9.84 6.17 33.67
CA ILE A 235 -9.26 5.24 34.67
C ILE A 235 -9.09 3.76 34.24
N SER A 236 -9.21 3.43 32.96
CA SER A 236 -9.08 2.07 32.43
C SER A 236 -8.44 2.01 31.03
N THR A 237 -8.09 3.16 30.44
CA THR A 237 -7.56 3.23 29.08
C THR A 237 -6.08 2.89 29.07
N THR A 238 -5.72 1.85 28.33
CA THR A 238 -4.33 1.42 28.11
C THR A 238 -3.80 1.88 26.77
N TYR A 239 -4.65 2.09 25.77
CA TYR A 239 -4.31 2.59 24.45
C TYR A 239 -5.02 3.93 24.18
N LEU A 240 -4.25 4.99 23.98
CA LEU A 240 -4.72 6.30 23.55
C LEU A 240 -3.96 6.76 22.31
N ASN A 241 -4.68 6.93 21.20
CA ASN A 241 -4.16 7.57 20.00
C ASN A 241 -5.05 8.74 19.57
N VAL A 242 -4.46 9.93 19.47
CA VAL A 242 -5.10 11.14 18.94
C VAL A 242 -4.19 11.88 17.95
N SER A 243 -3.25 11.19 17.30
CA SER A 243 -2.29 11.83 16.40
C SER A 243 -2.92 12.44 15.15
N GLY A 244 -2.25 13.42 14.53
CA GLY A 244 -2.77 14.12 13.35
C GLY A 244 -4.11 14.81 13.62
N ASN A 245 -4.12 15.74 14.59
CA ASN A 245 -5.31 16.45 15.07
C ASN A 245 -4.97 17.89 15.54
N LEU A 246 -5.92 18.58 16.16
CA LEU A 246 -5.82 19.99 16.59
C LEU A 246 -5.82 20.15 18.13
N PHE A 247 -5.43 19.13 18.90
CA PHE A 247 -5.34 19.23 20.36
C PHE A 247 -4.23 20.20 20.80
N GLN A 248 -4.48 20.95 21.87
CA GLN A 248 -3.64 22.08 22.30
C GLN A 248 -3.45 22.17 23.82
N GLY A 249 -2.52 23.03 24.25
CA GLY A 249 -2.20 23.23 25.67
C GLY A 249 -1.28 22.15 26.24
N SER A 250 -1.17 22.07 27.56
CA SER A 250 -0.23 21.16 28.23
C SER A 250 -0.71 19.71 28.20
N VAL A 251 0.18 18.77 27.83
CA VAL A 251 -0.04 17.32 27.87
C VAL A 251 -0.14 16.75 29.29
N THR A 252 0.15 17.53 30.34
CA THR A 252 0.20 17.05 31.73
C THR A 252 -1.08 16.36 32.20
N GLY A 253 -2.25 16.76 31.68
CA GLY A 253 -3.52 16.13 32.01
C GLY A 253 -3.73 14.73 31.41
N VAL A 254 -2.96 14.32 30.40
CA VAL A 254 -3.11 13.04 29.69
C VAL A 254 -2.51 11.87 30.48
N PHE A 255 -1.38 12.11 31.17
CA PHE A 255 -0.63 11.08 31.89
C PHE A 255 -1.38 10.64 33.16
N GLN A 256 -2.30 9.69 33.01
CA GLN A 256 -3.10 9.07 34.06
C GLN A 256 -3.05 7.53 33.91
N ASP A 257 -3.05 6.80 35.01
CA ASP A 257 -3.04 5.33 34.97
C ASP A 257 -4.35 4.80 34.35
N PRO A 258 -4.32 3.73 33.51
CA PRO A 258 -3.22 2.78 33.30
C PRO A 258 -2.60 2.81 31.87
N LEU A 259 -2.27 3.98 31.30
CA LEU A 259 -1.81 4.07 29.91
C LEU A 259 -0.50 3.28 29.60
N GLU A 260 -0.58 2.37 28.62
CA GLU A 260 0.53 1.56 28.07
C GLU A 260 1.04 2.13 26.74
N VAL A 261 0.15 2.71 25.93
CA VAL A 261 0.44 3.30 24.61
C VAL A 261 -0.18 4.70 24.56
N ILE A 262 0.68 5.69 24.30
CA ILE A 262 0.31 7.09 24.14
C ILE A 262 0.88 7.60 22.80
N ASP A 263 0.01 7.94 21.85
CA ASP A 263 0.36 8.65 20.63
C ASP A 263 -0.40 9.99 20.56
N LEU A 264 0.33 11.08 20.78
CA LEU A 264 -0.14 12.47 20.70
C LEU A 264 0.57 13.23 19.55
N SER A 265 1.20 12.52 18.62
CA SER A 265 2.04 13.13 17.57
C SER A 265 1.23 14.01 16.60
N GLN A 266 1.89 14.91 15.86
CA GLN A 266 1.25 15.76 14.84
C GLN A 266 0.03 16.54 15.38
N ASN A 267 0.27 17.36 16.41
CA ASN A 267 -0.76 18.12 17.13
C ASN A 267 -0.24 19.53 17.51
N GLN A 268 -1.01 20.28 18.30
CA GLN A 268 -0.69 21.65 18.74
C GLN A 268 -0.44 21.74 20.25
N PHE A 269 -0.04 20.65 20.91
CA PHE A 269 0.28 20.63 22.34
C PHE A 269 1.50 21.51 22.64
N GLN A 270 1.48 22.15 23.81
CA GLN A 270 2.34 23.29 24.19
C GLN A 270 2.74 23.24 25.66
N GLY A 271 3.81 23.96 26.00
CA GLY A 271 4.23 24.14 27.39
C GLY A 271 5.25 23.10 27.85
N HIS A 272 5.66 23.23 29.12
CA HIS A 272 6.86 22.57 29.61
C HIS A 272 6.62 21.10 29.92
N ILE A 273 7.30 20.19 29.20
CA ILE A 273 7.13 18.74 29.42
C ILE A 273 7.63 18.30 30.80
N SER A 274 8.59 19.02 31.38
CA SER A 274 9.03 18.85 32.77
C SER A 274 7.97 19.15 33.84
N GLN A 275 6.78 19.65 33.46
CA GLN A 275 5.61 19.76 34.35
C GLN A 275 4.83 18.45 34.50
N VAL A 276 5.16 17.39 33.73
CA VAL A 276 4.57 16.06 33.96
C VAL A 276 5.16 15.49 35.25
N HIS A 277 4.39 15.58 36.33
CA HIS A 277 4.85 15.27 37.69
C HIS A 277 5.00 13.76 37.94
N PHE A 278 6.20 13.23 37.70
CA PHE A 278 6.61 11.85 38.03
C PHE A 278 6.16 11.36 39.43
N ASN A 279 6.16 12.25 40.42
CA ASN A 279 5.88 11.90 41.82
C ASN A 279 4.38 11.95 42.21
N SER A 280 3.45 11.93 41.24
CA SER A 280 2.01 11.88 41.51
C SER A 280 1.18 11.21 40.39
N SER A 281 0.49 10.13 40.75
CA SER A 281 -0.65 9.50 40.03
C SER A 281 -0.45 8.96 38.60
N PHE A 282 0.79 8.82 38.11
CA PHE A 282 1.07 8.04 36.90
C PHE A 282 2.25 7.08 37.10
N ASN A 283 2.03 5.80 36.83
CA ASN A 283 2.99 4.72 36.96
C ASN A 283 3.65 4.41 35.60
N TRP A 284 4.68 5.19 35.28
CA TRP A 284 5.50 5.07 34.06
C TRP A 284 5.97 3.64 33.74
N SER A 285 6.06 2.73 34.71
CA SER A 285 6.44 1.34 34.48
C SER A 285 5.47 0.56 33.56
N GLN A 286 4.24 1.03 33.34
CA GLN A 286 3.31 0.42 32.39
C GLN A 286 3.53 0.90 30.93
N LEU A 287 4.21 2.02 30.73
CA LEU A 287 4.34 2.66 29.43
C LEU A 287 5.31 1.88 28.51
N VAL A 288 4.81 1.47 27.34
CA VAL A 288 5.53 0.70 26.32
C VAL A 288 5.80 1.55 25.08
N TYR A 289 4.88 2.46 24.73
CA TYR A 289 4.97 3.34 23.58
C TYR A 289 4.63 4.78 23.97
N LEU A 290 5.52 5.71 23.65
CA LEU A 290 5.29 7.15 23.79
C LEU A 290 5.74 7.88 22.52
N ASP A 291 4.78 8.48 21.83
CA ASP A 291 5.04 9.43 20.74
C ASP A 291 4.40 10.79 21.04
N LEU A 292 5.25 11.82 21.05
CA LEU A 292 4.89 13.23 21.25
C LEU A 292 5.47 14.12 20.13
N SER A 293 5.89 13.55 18.99
CA SER A 293 6.60 14.30 17.95
C SER A 293 5.69 15.27 17.20
N GLU A 294 6.30 16.19 16.44
CA GLU A 294 5.59 17.17 15.60
C GLU A 294 4.55 17.96 16.39
N ASN A 295 5.02 18.61 17.46
CA ASN A 295 4.23 19.37 18.42
C ASN A 295 4.95 20.69 18.79
N GLN A 296 4.45 21.40 19.79
CA GLN A 296 4.98 22.69 20.25
C GLN A 296 5.41 22.64 21.73
N LEU A 297 5.78 21.45 22.24
CA LEU A 297 6.24 21.23 23.61
C LEU A 297 7.57 21.94 23.87
N SER A 298 7.79 22.39 25.11
CA SER A 298 8.95 23.18 25.50
C SER A 298 9.62 22.71 26.80
N GLY A 299 10.70 23.40 27.19
CA GLY A 299 11.45 23.09 28.41
C GLY A 299 12.44 21.93 28.25
N GLU A 300 12.85 21.37 29.39
CA GLU A 300 13.73 20.20 29.48
C GLU A 300 12.94 18.90 29.28
N ILE A 301 13.55 17.93 28.59
CA ILE A 301 13.03 16.56 28.42
C ILE A 301 13.11 15.85 29.78
N PHE A 302 11.95 15.35 30.23
CA PHE A 302 11.73 14.31 31.24
C PHE A 302 12.93 13.94 32.15
N GLN A 303 13.05 14.58 33.31
CA GLN A 303 14.16 14.34 34.26
C GLN A 303 14.20 12.91 34.85
N ASN A 304 13.08 12.17 34.89
CA ASN A 304 12.98 10.79 35.42
C ASN A 304 12.48 9.76 34.37
N LEU A 305 12.98 9.80 33.13
CA LEU A 305 12.65 8.75 32.13
C LEU A 305 13.01 7.31 32.59
N ASN A 306 13.94 7.19 33.54
CA ASN A 306 14.36 5.93 34.17
C ASN A 306 13.24 5.15 34.91
N GLU A 307 12.10 5.77 35.21
CA GLU A 307 10.91 5.11 35.77
C GLU A 307 10.16 4.28 34.70
N ALA A 308 10.30 4.61 33.42
CA ALA A 308 9.59 3.98 32.30
C ALA A 308 10.24 2.67 31.81
N GLN A 309 10.51 1.73 32.73
CA GLN A 309 11.39 0.57 32.48
C GLN A 309 10.93 -0.40 31.36
N ASN A 310 9.65 -0.39 30.99
CA ASN A 310 9.10 -1.21 29.90
C ASN A 310 9.02 -0.48 28.55
N LEU A 311 9.48 0.78 28.48
CA LEU A 311 9.38 1.63 27.28
C LEU A 311 10.22 1.06 26.14
N LYS A 312 9.57 0.81 25.00
CA LYS A 312 10.18 0.28 23.78
C LYS A 312 10.28 1.31 22.65
N HIS A 313 9.36 2.26 22.63
CA HIS A 313 9.32 3.32 21.63
C HIS A 313 9.23 4.67 22.34
N LEU A 314 10.20 5.55 22.06
CA LEU A 314 10.20 6.95 22.49
C LEU A 314 10.47 7.85 21.29
N ASN A 315 9.49 8.66 20.91
CA ASN A 315 9.63 9.68 19.89
C ASN A 315 9.22 11.04 20.45
N LEU A 316 10.16 11.98 20.44
CA LEU A 316 9.98 13.36 20.91
C LEU A 316 10.33 14.39 19.82
N GLY A 317 10.65 13.94 18.60
CA GLY A 317 11.24 14.79 17.57
C GLY A 317 10.35 15.96 17.14
N TYR A 318 10.92 16.97 16.48
CA TYR A 318 10.17 18.13 15.96
C TYR A 318 9.34 18.84 17.05
N ASN A 319 10.03 19.34 18.08
CA ASN A 319 9.43 20.07 19.21
C ASN A 319 10.26 21.33 19.55
N ARG A 320 9.78 22.14 20.49
CA ARG A 320 10.38 23.44 20.87
C ARG A 320 11.06 23.40 22.24
N PHE A 321 11.75 22.30 22.53
CA PHE A 321 12.49 22.13 23.77
C PHE A 321 13.61 23.16 23.93
N SER A 322 14.03 23.39 25.17
CA SER A 322 15.14 24.28 25.49
C SER A 322 16.49 23.61 25.19
N GLU A 323 17.54 24.41 24.96
CA GLU A 323 18.91 23.90 24.86
C GLU A 323 19.28 23.14 26.14
N GLN A 324 19.68 21.87 26.00
CA GLN A 324 19.89 20.96 27.12
C GLN A 324 20.89 19.83 26.77
N GLU A 325 21.54 19.25 27.77
CA GLU A 325 22.35 18.05 27.59
C GLU A 325 21.49 16.81 27.32
N PHE A 326 22.10 15.72 26.87
CA PHE A 326 21.40 14.48 26.50
C PHE A 326 20.71 13.83 27.72
N PRO A 327 19.42 13.44 27.64
CA PRO A 327 18.67 12.92 28.78
C PRO A 327 19.16 11.54 29.25
N GLU A 328 19.12 11.27 30.56
CA GLU A 328 19.59 10.02 31.18
C GLU A 328 18.65 8.84 30.95
N ILE A 329 18.71 8.29 29.74
CA ILE A 329 17.94 7.13 29.27
C ILE A 329 18.69 5.80 29.40
N SER A 330 19.95 5.80 29.85
CA SER A 330 20.86 4.64 29.86
C SER A 330 20.31 3.40 30.59
N VAL A 331 19.33 3.60 31.48
CA VAL A 331 18.61 2.55 32.24
C VAL A 331 17.62 1.76 31.36
N LEU A 332 17.14 2.33 30.25
CA LEU A 332 16.07 1.80 29.39
C LEU A 332 16.56 0.72 28.41
N SER A 333 17.19 -0.34 28.93
CA SER A 333 17.77 -1.44 28.13
C SER A 333 16.78 -2.18 27.21
N GLY A 334 15.47 -2.03 27.45
CA GLY A 334 14.38 -2.54 26.62
C GLY A 334 14.00 -1.67 25.41
N LEU A 335 14.51 -0.44 25.31
CA LEU A 335 14.17 0.52 24.26
C LEU A 335 14.60 -0.03 22.88
N GLU A 336 13.67 -0.08 21.92
CA GLU A 336 13.89 -0.56 20.55
C GLU A 336 13.90 0.59 19.53
N TYR A 337 13.22 1.70 19.80
CA TYR A 337 13.18 2.90 18.96
C TYR A 337 13.37 4.17 19.81
N LEU A 338 14.30 5.04 19.41
CA LEU A 338 14.51 6.37 19.96
C LEU A 338 14.62 7.41 18.84
N ASN A 339 13.79 8.45 18.90
CA ASN A 339 13.89 9.63 18.05
C ASN A 339 13.85 10.91 18.90
N LEU A 340 14.95 11.66 18.87
CA LEU A 340 15.16 12.98 19.47
C LEU A 340 15.58 14.00 18.41
N SER A 341 15.17 13.82 17.15
CA SER A 341 15.51 14.75 16.06
C SER A 341 14.90 16.13 16.25
N GLU A 342 15.65 17.20 16.00
CA GLU A 342 15.16 18.58 16.14
C GLU A 342 14.60 18.87 17.56
N THR A 343 15.40 18.57 18.60
CA THR A 343 15.05 18.75 20.03
C THR A 343 16.03 19.63 20.83
N ASN A 344 16.90 20.37 20.14
CA ASN A 344 17.89 21.31 20.69
C ASN A 344 18.90 20.68 21.69
N LEU A 345 19.25 19.41 21.51
CA LEU A 345 20.29 18.77 22.33
C LEU A 345 21.69 19.37 22.07
N ILE A 346 22.39 19.75 23.14
CA ILE A 346 23.77 20.24 23.13
C ILE A 346 24.72 19.23 23.79
N GLY A 347 26.03 19.41 23.56
CA GLY A 347 27.07 18.63 24.23
C GLY A 347 27.39 17.29 23.54
N PRO A 348 28.13 16.40 24.20
CA PRO A 348 28.52 15.11 23.64
C PRO A 348 27.37 14.09 23.64
N ILE A 349 27.37 13.19 22.67
CA ILE A 349 26.54 11.97 22.72
C ILE A 349 27.08 11.08 23.85
N PRO A 350 26.29 10.73 24.89
CA PRO A 350 26.80 10.01 26.05
C PRO A 350 27.10 8.54 25.74
N THR A 351 28.18 8.02 26.34
CA THR A 351 28.61 6.63 26.17
C THR A 351 27.56 5.62 26.63
N GLY A 352 26.72 6.00 27.60
CA GLY A 352 25.63 5.19 28.17
C GLY A 352 24.54 4.76 27.18
N ILE A 353 24.45 5.38 26.00
CA ILE A 353 23.63 4.87 24.88
C ILE A 353 24.02 3.42 24.52
N SER A 354 25.27 3.02 24.75
CA SER A 354 25.75 1.65 24.51
C SER A 354 25.02 0.58 25.35
N GLU A 355 24.43 0.96 26.49
CA GLU A 355 23.66 0.08 27.38
C GLU A 355 22.24 -0.18 26.87
N LEU A 356 21.78 0.55 25.84
CA LEU A 356 20.50 0.34 25.15
C LEU A 356 20.58 -0.89 24.23
N THR A 357 20.82 -2.07 24.82
CA THR A 357 21.13 -3.31 24.09
C THR A 357 20.03 -3.80 23.14
N SER A 358 18.80 -3.28 23.28
CA SER A 358 17.68 -3.59 22.39
C SER A 358 17.46 -2.61 21.24
N LEU A 359 18.18 -1.49 21.20
CA LEU A 359 17.90 -0.39 20.28
C LEU A 359 18.14 -0.79 18.83
N ARG A 360 17.12 -0.54 17.98
CA ARG A 360 17.13 -0.74 16.53
C ARG A 360 17.24 0.57 15.78
N THR A 361 16.52 1.59 16.24
CA THR A 361 16.49 2.93 15.61
C THR A 361 16.98 3.98 16.59
N LEU A 362 17.94 4.78 16.15
CA LEU A 362 18.44 5.96 16.85
C LEU A 362 18.46 7.15 15.88
N ASP A 363 17.56 8.11 16.06
CA ASP A 363 17.57 9.39 15.34
C ASP A 363 17.87 10.53 16.33
N LEU A 364 19.00 11.20 16.12
CA LEU A 364 19.49 12.37 16.86
C LEU A 364 19.75 13.55 15.91
N SER A 365 19.19 13.51 14.70
CA SER A 365 19.47 14.49 13.65
C SER A 365 19.00 15.91 14.01
N LYS A 366 19.57 16.93 13.36
CA LYS A 366 19.18 18.35 13.53
C LYS A 366 19.29 18.87 14.97
N ASN A 367 20.36 18.53 15.66
CA ASN A 367 20.64 19.02 17.02
C ASN A 367 21.94 19.85 17.04
N HIS A 368 22.45 20.13 18.23
CA HIS A 368 23.69 20.88 18.46
C HIS A 368 24.75 20.00 19.16
N LEU A 369 24.61 18.68 18.99
CA LEU A 369 25.51 17.67 19.53
C LEU A 369 26.90 17.83 18.93
N ASN A 370 27.93 17.62 19.74
CA ASN A 370 29.32 17.92 19.43
C ASN A 370 30.29 16.88 20.01
N HIS A 371 31.60 17.11 19.89
CA HIS A 371 32.65 16.11 20.14
C HIS A 371 32.51 14.87 19.23
N GLN A 372 33.14 13.76 19.62
CA GLN A 372 33.20 12.50 18.87
C GLN A 372 31.97 11.62 19.13
N ILE A 373 31.65 10.75 18.17
CA ILE A 373 30.64 9.70 18.34
C ILE A 373 31.21 8.64 19.30
N PRO A 374 30.48 8.24 20.36
CA PRO A 374 30.94 7.22 21.30
C PRO A 374 30.97 5.82 20.66
N LEU A 375 31.58 4.86 21.35
CA LEU A 375 31.75 3.46 20.90
C LEU A 375 30.41 2.67 20.93
N LEU A 376 29.48 2.99 20.02
CA LEU A 376 28.14 2.41 19.92
C LEU A 376 28.18 0.88 19.73
N SER A 377 28.22 0.16 20.84
CA SER A 377 28.45 -1.29 20.89
C SER A 377 27.17 -2.12 20.68
N ILE A 378 26.01 -1.46 20.63
CA ILE A 378 24.66 -2.02 20.39
C ILE A 378 24.67 -2.98 19.18
N LYS A 379 24.12 -4.19 19.36
CA LYS A 379 24.14 -5.24 18.32
C LYS A 379 22.88 -5.30 17.45
N LYS A 380 21.77 -4.71 17.89
CA LYS A 380 20.49 -4.69 17.16
C LYS A 380 20.27 -3.42 16.33
N LEU A 381 21.23 -2.49 16.31
CA LEU A 381 21.05 -1.18 15.68
C LEU A 381 21.03 -1.31 14.15
N LEU A 382 19.90 -0.97 13.55
CA LEU A 382 19.60 -1.05 12.11
C LEU A 382 19.52 0.34 11.48
N ILE A 383 19.04 1.34 12.23
CA ILE A 383 18.87 2.72 11.77
C ILE A 383 19.62 3.69 12.69
N LEU A 384 20.48 4.53 12.12
CA LEU A 384 21.23 5.57 12.84
C LEU A 384 21.30 6.88 12.04
N ASP A 385 20.54 7.90 12.43
CA ASP A 385 20.69 9.25 11.90
C ASP A 385 21.27 10.18 12.98
N VAL A 386 22.40 10.81 12.68
CA VAL A 386 23.06 11.83 13.52
C VAL A 386 23.40 13.07 12.68
N SER A 387 22.75 13.22 11.53
CA SER A 387 23.02 14.32 10.59
C SER A 387 22.64 15.69 11.14
N LEU A 388 23.13 16.76 10.50
CA LEU A 388 22.80 18.15 10.85
C LEU A 388 23.12 18.44 12.34
N ASN A 389 24.37 18.19 12.71
CA ASN A 389 24.90 18.38 14.06
C ASN A 389 26.31 18.99 13.98
N ASN A 390 26.99 19.16 15.12
CA ASN A 390 28.36 19.70 15.21
C ASN A 390 29.37 18.64 15.68
N LEU A 391 29.12 17.37 15.36
CA LEU A 391 30.00 16.25 15.70
C LEU A 391 31.31 16.34 14.92
N SER A 392 32.40 15.85 15.52
CA SER A 392 33.76 16.03 14.97
C SER A 392 34.74 14.92 15.34
N GLY A 393 35.76 14.73 14.51
CA GLY A 393 36.74 13.65 14.66
C GLY A 393 36.26 12.31 14.09
N ASP A 394 37.03 11.26 14.35
CA ASP A 394 36.87 9.98 13.64
C ASP A 394 35.61 9.22 14.06
N ILE A 395 34.93 8.65 13.07
CA ILE A 395 33.84 7.70 13.32
C ILE A 395 34.46 6.39 13.87
N PRO A 396 33.99 5.84 15.00
CA PRO A 396 34.60 4.67 15.62
C PRO A 396 34.64 3.46 14.68
N LEU A 397 35.78 2.75 14.64
CA LEU A 397 35.96 1.57 13.77
C LEU A 397 34.87 0.50 14.00
N SER A 398 34.48 0.25 15.26
CA SER A 398 33.40 -0.69 15.61
C SER A 398 32.00 -0.26 15.20
N LEU A 399 31.84 0.99 14.72
CA LEU A 399 30.62 1.49 14.08
C LEU A 399 30.78 1.44 12.56
N LEU A 400 31.93 1.86 12.01
CA LEU A 400 32.26 1.72 10.58
C LEU A 400 32.09 0.27 10.08
N GLU A 401 32.64 -0.70 10.82
CA GLU A 401 32.47 -2.14 10.56
C GLU A 401 31.01 -2.57 10.47
N LYS A 402 30.08 -1.91 11.19
CA LYS A 402 28.65 -2.25 11.21
C LYS A 402 27.85 -1.63 10.07
N LEU A 403 28.25 -0.45 9.57
CA LEU A 403 27.46 0.31 8.61
C LEU A 403 27.03 -0.51 7.36
N PRO A 404 27.86 -1.41 6.78
CA PRO A 404 27.45 -2.27 5.67
C PRO A 404 26.28 -3.24 5.94
N TRP A 405 25.88 -3.42 7.21
CA TRP A 405 24.77 -4.28 7.62
C TRP A 405 23.59 -3.53 8.26
N MET A 406 23.68 -2.19 8.34
CA MET A 406 22.59 -1.33 8.80
C MET A 406 21.61 -1.06 7.65
N GLU A 407 20.33 -0.94 7.98
CA GLU A 407 19.24 -0.67 7.02
C GLU A 407 19.29 0.78 6.52
N ARG A 408 19.64 1.72 7.41
CA ARG A 408 19.85 3.14 7.08
C ARG A 408 20.84 3.78 8.05
N PHE A 409 21.75 4.59 7.53
CA PHE A 409 22.59 5.44 8.36
C PHE A 409 22.86 6.79 7.70
N ASN A 410 23.09 7.82 8.50
CA ASN A 410 23.30 9.18 8.02
C ASN A 410 24.10 10.01 9.04
N PHE A 411 25.25 10.50 8.61
CA PHE A 411 26.20 11.32 9.35
C PHE A 411 26.40 12.70 8.70
N SER A 412 25.61 13.03 7.66
CA SER A 412 25.79 14.23 6.84
C SER A 412 25.66 15.53 7.64
N TYR A 413 26.26 16.61 7.13
CA TYR A 413 26.27 17.93 7.78
C TYR A 413 26.80 17.87 9.22
N ASN A 414 28.00 17.30 9.36
CA ASN A 414 28.84 17.28 10.56
C ASN A 414 30.30 17.53 10.15
N ASN A 415 31.20 17.75 11.11
CA ASN A 415 32.65 17.91 10.91
C ASN A 415 33.42 16.59 11.20
N LEU A 416 32.81 15.45 10.88
CA LEU A 416 33.35 14.10 11.13
C LEU A 416 34.45 13.74 10.12
N THR A 417 35.40 12.91 10.57
CA THR A 417 36.44 12.34 9.72
C THR A 417 36.16 10.86 9.45
N LEU A 418 36.37 10.45 8.18
CA LEU A 418 36.12 9.09 7.70
C LEU A 418 37.41 8.54 7.08
N CYS A 419 37.86 7.38 7.57
CA CYS A 419 39.06 6.68 7.13
C CYS A 419 38.75 5.25 6.68
N ASP A 420 37.85 5.09 5.71
CA ASP A 420 37.46 3.81 5.15
C ASP A 420 37.43 3.85 3.60
N SER A 421 37.67 2.70 2.96
CA SER A 421 37.71 2.51 1.52
C SER A 421 36.63 1.58 0.98
N GLU A 422 35.77 0.99 1.83
CA GLU A 422 34.76 0.01 1.41
C GLU A 422 33.37 0.61 1.09
N PHE A 423 33.12 1.89 1.41
CA PHE A 423 31.86 2.58 1.09
C PHE A 423 31.76 3.02 -0.37
N SER A 424 30.54 2.99 -0.93
CA SER A 424 30.29 3.42 -2.31
C SER A 424 30.30 4.96 -2.45
N PRO A 425 30.57 5.52 -3.65
CA PRO A 425 30.48 6.95 -3.90
C PRO A 425 29.10 7.54 -3.57
N GLU A 426 28.03 6.77 -3.76
CA GLU A 426 26.65 7.16 -3.46
C GLU A 426 26.42 7.23 -1.95
N THR A 427 26.93 6.25 -1.18
CA THR A 427 26.93 6.30 0.30
C THR A 427 27.68 7.54 0.80
N LEU A 428 28.85 7.83 0.22
CA LEU A 428 29.63 9.03 0.55
C LEU A 428 28.87 10.34 0.22
N GLN A 429 28.14 10.36 -0.89
CA GLN A 429 27.34 11.51 -1.34
C GLN A 429 25.96 11.64 -0.67
N THR A 430 25.57 10.73 0.23
CA THR A 430 24.26 10.76 0.91
C THR A 430 24.43 10.72 2.42
N ALA A 431 25.04 9.67 2.96
CA ALA A 431 25.26 9.50 4.39
C ALA A 431 26.44 10.31 4.94
N PHE A 432 27.36 10.82 4.11
CA PHE A 432 28.59 11.50 4.57
C PHE A 432 28.83 12.89 3.97
N ILE A 433 27.79 13.56 3.44
CA ILE A 433 27.91 14.93 2.91
C ILE A 433 28.54 15.85 3.96
N GLY A 434 29.64 16.52 3.62
CA GLY A 434 30.36 17.42 4.53
C GLY A 434 31.43 16.77 5.42
N SER A 435 31.46 15.43 5.54
CA SER A 435 32.53 14.73 6.26
C SER A 435 33.86 14.80 5.51
N LEU A 436 34.98 14.87 6.25
CA LEU A 436 36.32 15.01 5.68
C LEU A 436 37.04 13.65 5.59
N ASN A 437 37.11 13.08 4.39
CA ASN A 437 37.99 11.94 4.12
C ASN A 437 39.46 12.38 4.30
N SER A 438 40.14 11.79 5.29
CA SER A 438 41.39 12.34 5.83
C SER A 438 42.39 11.26 6.27
N CYS A 439 42.38 10.11 5.59
CA CYS A 439 43.31 8.99 5.81
C CYS A 439 44.79 9.43 5.98
N PRO A 440 45.38 9.31 7.18
CA PRO A 440 46.80 9.63 7.39
C PRO A 440 47.67 8.47 6.88
N ILE A 441 48.14 8.56 5.63
CA ILE A 441 48.96 7.52 4.99
C ILE A 441 50.35 7.46 5.66
N ALA A 442 50.50 6.57 6.64
CA ALA A 442 51.73 6.38 7.43
C ALA A 442 52.14 4.90 7.56
N ALA A 443 52.58 4.32 6.45
CA ALA A 443 53.52 3.20 6.34
C ALA A 443 53.43 1.99 7.32
N ASN A 444 52.76 0.91 6.88
CA ASN A 444 53.34 -0.44 7.02
C ASN A 444 52.90 -1.37 5.86
N PRO A 445 53.80 -1.79 4.94
CA PRO A 445 53.45 -2.69 3.83
C PRO A 445 53.12 -4.14 4.22
N ASP A 446 53.55 -4.62 5.38
CA ASP A 446 53.61 -6.07 5.66
C ASP A 446 52.24 -6.74 5.89
N LEU A 447 51.18 -5.95 6.10
CA LEU A 447 49.81 -6.45 6.32
C LEU A 447 49.12 -6.99 5.05
N PHE A 448 49.60 -6.67 3.85
CA PHE A 448 48.91 -7.04 2.58
C PHE A 448 49.37 -8.38 1.95
N ASN A 449 50.12 -9.22 2.66
CA ASN A 449 50.60 -10.51 2.15
C ASN A 449 49.52 -11.62 2.15
N ARG A 450 48.55 -11.54 1.23
CA ARG A 450 47.54 -12.59 0.95
C ARG A 450 48.20 -13.93 0.57
N LYS A 451 48.07 -14.96 1.44
CA LYS A 451 48.37 -16.36 1.08
C LYS A 451 47.13 -17.06 0.50
N ALA A 452 47.12 -17.27 -0.81
CA ALA A 452 46.06 -18.04 -1.48
C ALA A 452 46.24 -19.57 -1.34
N PRO A 453 45.17 -20.36 -1.07
CA PRO A 453 45.26 -21.81 -0.93
C PRO A 453 45.38 -22.53 -2.30
N LYS A 454 46.34 -23.45 -2.43
CA LYS A 454 46.66 -24.16 -3.69
C LYS A 454 45.78 -25.39 -3.97
N HIS A 455 44.51 -25.21 -4.33
CA HIS A 455 43.66 -26.33 -4.81
C HIS A 455 43.96 -26.75 -6.27
N ARG A 456 45.13 -27.36 -6.52
CA ARG A 456 45.44 -28.00 -7.82
C ARG A 456 44.87 -29.41 -7.98
N GLY A 457 44.64 -30.15 -6.89
CA GLY A 457 44.12 -31.52 -6.96
C GLY A 457 42.62 -31.63 -7.31
N LEU A 458 41.79 -30.70 -6.79
CA LEU A 458 40.33 -30.82 -6.87
C LEU A 458 39.78 -30.77 -8.30
N LYS A 459 40.38 -29.95 -9.19
CA LYS A 459 39.96 -29.85 -10.60
C LYS A 459 40.26 -31.12 -11.41
N LEU A 460 41.33 -31.85 -11.07
CA LEU A 460 41.63 -33.16 -11.67
C LEU A 460 40.65 -34.24 -11.18
N ALA A 461 40.32 -34.23 -9.88
CA ALA A 461 39.33 -35.15 -9.31
C ALA A 461 37.94 -34.99 -9.96
N LEU A 462 37.40 -33.75 -10.03
CA LEU A 462 36.09 -33.52 -10.65
C LEU A 462 36.03 -33.94 -12.13
N SER A 463 37.10 -33.67 -12.89
CA SER A 463 37.19 -34.06 -14.31
C SER A 463 37.12 -35.58 -14.49
N LEU A 464 37.86 -36.32 -13.67
CA LEU A 464 37.86 -37.79 -13.70
C LEU A 464 36.51 -38.37 -13.27
N THR A 465 35.87 -37.85 -12.21
CA THR A 465 34.56 -38.33 -11.77
C THR A 465 33.46 -38.08 -12.79
N LEU A 466 33.45 -36.90 -13.43
CA LEU A 466 32.44 -36.55 -14.41
C LEU A 466 32.55 -37.43 -15.67
N SER A 467 33.78 -37.71 -16.12
CA SER A 467 34.05 -38.63 -17.23
C SER A 467 33.56 -40.07 -16.93
N MET A 468 33.80 -40.55 -15.70
CA MET A 468 33.35 -41.88 -15.24
C MET A 468 31.82 -42.01 -15.22
N VAL A 469 31.11 -40.97 -14.75
CA VAL A 469 29.64 -40.92 -14.73
C VAL A 469 29.07 -40.93 -16.15
N CYS A 470 29.62 -40.13 -17.08
CA CYS A 470 29.17 -40.14 -18.48
C CYS A 470 29.37 -41.50 -19.16
N LEU A 471 30.46 -42.21 -18.86
CA LEU A 471 30.69 -43.59 -19.34
C LEU A 471 29.66 -44.59 -18.81
N LEU A 472 29.34 -44.53 -17.51
CA LEU A 472 28.30 -45.37 -16.89
C LEU A 472 26.92 -45.12 -17.50
N VAL A 473 26.55 -43.86 -17.71
CA VAL A 473 25.27 -43.49 -18.35
C VAL A 473 25.21 -44.00 -19.81
N GLY A 474 26.29 -43.84 -20.58
CA GLY A 474 26.38 -44.37 -21.94
C GLY A 474 26.21 -45.89 -22.02
N LEU A 475 26.84 -46.63 -21.09
CA LEU A 475 26.70 -48.09 -20.99
C LEU A 475 25.28 -48.52 -20.59
N LEU A 476 24.60 -47.76 -19.72
CA LEU A 476 23.20 -48.01 -19.37
C LEU A 476 22.25 -47.82 -20.56
N PHE A 477 22.44 -46.78 -21.37
CA PHE A 477 21.65 -46.59 -22.60
C PHE A 477 21.86 -47.72 -23.62
N LEU A 478 23.10 -48.21 -23.79
CA LEU A 478 23.38 -49.37 -24.64
C LEU A 478 22.73 -50.65 -24.11
N ALA A 479 22.78 -50.89 -22.80
CA ALA A 479 22.13 -52.04 -22.16
C ALA A 479 20.60 -52.03 -22.31
N PHE A 480 19.97 -50.84 -22.28
CA PHE A 480 18.53 -50.70 -22.46
C PHE A 480 18.10 -50.84 -23.94
N GLY A 481 18.90 -50.28 -24.87
CA GLY A 481 18.63 -50.35 -26.31
C GLY A 481 18.56 -51.76 -26.88
N CYS A 482 19.32 -52.71 -26.32
CA CYS A 482 19.35 -54.10 -26.79
C CYS A 482 18.19 -54.99 -26.30
N ARG A 483 17.23 -54.51 -25.49
CA ARG A 483 16.21 -55.36 -24.84
C ARG A 483 14.74 -55.15 -25.21
N ARG A 484 14.39 -54.29 -26.18
CA ARG A 484 13.00 -54.17 -26.67
C ARG A 484 12.86 -54.20 -28.20
N LYS A 485 12.69 -55.42 -28.74
CA LYS A 485 12.08 -55.68 -30.05
C LYS A 485 11.08 -56.84 -29.94
N THR A 486 10.09 -56.85 -30.84
CA THR A 486 8.98 -57.82 -31.01
C THR A 486 7.75 -57.68 -30.10
N ARG A 487 6.59 -58.08 -30.66
CA ARG A 487 5.19 -57.95 -30.17
C ARG A 487 4.70 -56.50 -30.04
N MET A 488 4.21 -55.85 -31.09
CA MET A 488 3.02 -56.11 -31.96
C MET A 488 1.66 -55.91 -31.28
N TRP A 489 0.91 -54.96 -31.86
CA TRP A 489 -0.54 -55.00 -32.14
C TRP A 489 -1.52 -54.80 -30.95
N ALA A 490 -2.62 -54.06 -31.12
CA ALA A 490 -3.05 -53.18 -32.22
C ALA A 490 -4.31 -52.37 -31.86
N VAL A 491 -4.61 -51.31 -32.65
CA VAL A 491 -5.98 -50.86 -33.06
C VAL A 491 -6.89 -50.29 -31.93
N LYS A 492 -7.68 -49.21 -32.06
CA LYS A 492 -7.99 -48.10 -33.02
C LYS A 492 -8.89 -47.11 -32.23
N GLN A 493 -9.24 -45.87 -32.59
CA GLN A 493 -8.80 -44.73 -33.43
C GLN A 493 -9.66 -43.52 -32.89
N ASN A 494 -9.59 -42.23 -33.24
CA ASN A 494 -8.98 -41.40 -34.28
C ASN A 494 -8.82 -39.94 -33.67
N SER A 495 -8.13 -38.90 -34.15
CA SER A 495 -7.60 -38.45 -35.46
C SER A 495 -8.68 -38.04 -36.48
N TYR A 496 -8.65 -36.94 -37.24
CA TYR A 496 -7.79 -35.75 -37.36
C TYR A 496 -8.66 -34.50 -37.02
N LYS A 497 -8.15 -33.33 -36.57
CA LYS A 497 -7.35 -32.31 -37.28
C LYS A 497 -7.98 -31.78 -38.60
N GLU A 498 -8.37 -30.51 -38.60
CA GLU A 498 -8.05 -29.53 -39.66
C GLU A 498 -8.14 -28.12 -39.03
N GLU A 499 -7.68 -27.08 -39.73
CA GLU A 499 -7.54 -25.71 -39.21
C GLU A 499 -8.49 -24.73 -39.94
N GLN A 500 -8.98 -23.69 -39.27
CA GLN A 500 -8.74 -22.27 -39.62
C GLN A 500 -9.70 -21.26 -38.92
N ILE A 501 -9.11 -20.24 -38.28
CA ILE A 501 -9.52 -18.80 -38.10
C ILE A 501 -11.05 -18.52 -37.95
N ILE A 502 -11.58 -17.94 -36.86
CA ILE A 502 -11.40 -16.53 -36.36
C ILE A 502 -11.74 -16.44 -34.84
N SER A 503 -11.30 -15.33 -34.19
CA SER A 503 -11.68 -14.80 -32.86
C SER A 503 -11.27 -15.58 -31.59
N GLY A 504 -9.98 -15.45 -31.23
CA GLY A 504 -9.52 -14.96 -29.91
C GLY A 504 -9.91 -15.70 -28.61
N PRO A 505 -9.04 -16.55 -28.04
CA PRO A 505 -9.31 -17.30 -26.80
C PRO A 505 -8.51 -16.80 -25.57
N PHE A 506 -8.59 -15.50 -25.22
CA PHE A 506 -7.95 -14.96 -24.00
C PHE A 506 -8.82 -13.92 -23.26
N SER A 507 -9.98 -14.35 -22.78
CA SER A 507 -10.71 -13.70 -21.70
C SER A 507 -10.65 -14.58 -20.46
N PHE A 508 -9.77 -14.25 -19.50
CA PHE A 508 -9.66 -15.01 -18.25
C PHE A 508 -10.81 -14.66 -17.29
N GLN A 509 -11.84 -15.50 -17.28
CA GLN A 509 -12.71 -15.61 -16.11
C GLN A 509 -11.92 -16.30 -15.00
N THR A 510 -11.55 -15.51 -13.98
CA THR A 510 -10.98 -16.02 -12.73
C THR A 510 -12.11 -16.23 -11.73
N ASP A 511 -12.58 -17.48 -11.62
CA ASP A 511 -13.44 -17.89 -10.51
C ASP A 511 -12.61 -17.87 -9.21
N SER A 512 -12.93 -16.97 -8.30
CA SER A 512 -12.10 -16.69 -7.12
C SER A 512 -12.03 -17.83 -6.09
N THR A 513 -12.94 -18.81 -6.15
CA THR A 513 -13.19 -19.78 -5.08
C THR A 513 -12.22 -20.96 -5.02
N THR A 514 -11.38 -21.19 -6.04
CA THR A 514 -10.39 -22.28 -6.06
C THR A 514 -9.01 -21.90 -5.52
N TRP A 515 -8.72 -20.61 -5.31
CA TRP A 515 -7.37 -20.11 -5.00
C TRP A 515 -6.93 -20.29 -3.54
N VAL A 516 -7.88 -20.49 -2.62
CA VAL A 516 -7.64 -20.49 -1.15
C VAL A 516 -7.47 -21.90 -0.57
N ALA A 517 -7.72 -22.95 -1.35
CA ALA A 517 -8.00 -24.30 -0.85
C ALA A 517 -6.84 -25.05 -0.15
N ASP A 518 -5.58 -24.76 -0.48
CA ASP A 518 -4.43 -25.56 -0.03
C ASP A 518 -3.64 -25.00 1.17
N VAL A 519 -3.81 -23.73 1.56
CA VAL A 519 -3.06 -23.12 2.67
C VAL A 519 -3.70 -23.43 4.03
N LYS A 520 -3.60 -24.69 4.45
CA LYS A 520 -4.19 -25.23 5.70
C LYS A 520 -3.69 -24.59 7.01
N LEU A 521 -2.67 -23.73 6.94
CA LEU A 521 -2.06 -23.00 8.06
C LEU A 521 -1.86 -21.49 7.73
N ALA A 522 -2.86 -20.82 7.16
CA ALA A 522 -2.77 -19.40 6.79
C ALA A 522 -2.40 -18.47 7.97
N THR A 523 -2.72 -18.84 9.20
CA THR A 523 -2.39 -18.11 10.44
C THR A 523 -0.95 -18.30 10.93
N THR A 524 -0.12 -19.11 10.26
CA THR A 524 1.31 -19.27 10.62
C THR A 524 2.28 -18.88 9.50
N VAL A 525 1.77 -18.39 8.37
CA VAL A 525 2.61 -17.81 7.31
C VAL A 525 2.82 -16.33 7.65
N PRO A 526 4.06 -15.86 7.90
CA PRO A 526 4.30 -14.47 8.26
C PRO A 526 4.23 -13.54 7.05
N VAL A 527 3.70 -12.35 7.25
CA VAL A 527 3.81 -11.21 6.34
C VAL A 527 4.94 -10.33 6.84
N VAL A 528 6.00 -10.17 6.05
CA VAL A 528 7.18 -9.41 6.43
C VAL A 528 7.00 -7.97 5.97
N ILE A 529 6.72 -7.05 6.90
CA ILE A 529 6.73 -5.61 6.64
C ILE A 529 8.07 -5.03 7.09
N PHE A 530 8.82 -4.42 6.17
CA PHE A 530 10.21 -4.00 6.40
C PHE A 530 10.32 -2.90 7.47
N GLU A 531 9.44 -1.92 7.46
CA GLU A 531 9.52 -0.73 8.33
C GLU A 531 8.75 -0.88 9.66
N LYS A 532 7.93 -1.95 9.79
CA LYS A 532 7.18 -2.27 11.02
C LYS A 532 7.25 -3.78 11.37
N PRO A 533 8.44 -4.41 11.44
CA PRO A 533 8.61 -5.87 11.55
C PRO A 533 8.25 -6.46 12.93
N LEU A 534 7.70 -5.65 13.84
CA LEU A 534 7.18 -6.05 15.15
C LEU A 534 5.66 -6.21 15.17
N LEU A 535 4.97 -5.73 14.13
CA LEU A 535 3.58 -6.07 13.89
C LEU A 535 3.57 -7.49 13.29
N ASN A 536 3.19 -8.48 14.08
CA ASN A 536 3.21 -9.91 13.72
C ASN A 536 2.06 -10.26 12.75
N PHE A 537 2.02 -9.61 11.58
CA PHE A 537 1.06 -9.87 10.53
C PHE A 537 1.26 -11.27 9.93
N THR A 538 0.15 -11.91 9.58
CA THR A 538 0.08 -13.23 8.97
C THR A 538 -0.60 -13.18 7.61
N PHE A 539 -0.50 -14.24 6.82
CA PHE A 539 -1.23 -14.34 5.55
C PHE A 539 -2.76 -14.30 5.74
N ALA A 540 -3.28 -14.68 6.92
CA ALA A 540 -4.68 -14.45 7.27
C ALA A 540 -5.04 -12.97 7.40
N ASP A 541 -4.15 -12.13 7.96
CA ASP A 541 -4.33 -10.68 8.01
C ASP A 541 -4.24 -10.06 6.62
N LEU A 542 -3.36 -10.56 5.75
CA LEU A 542 -3.26 -10.11 4.36
C LEU A 542 -4.49 -10.51 3.53
N LEU A 543 -5.05 -11.70 3.77
CA LEU A 543 -6.32 -12.14 3.17
C LEU A 543 -7.49 -11.27 3.65
N SER A 544 -7.57 -10.94 4.94
CA SER A 544 -8.57 -9.99 5.45
C SER A 544 -8.37 -8.60 4.85
N ALA A 545 -7.13 -8.14 4.72
CA ALA A 545 -6.79 -6.82 4.20
C ALA A 545 -7.23 -6.61 2.75
N THR A 546 -7.13 -7.64 1.90
CA THR A 546 -7.47 -7.55 0.45
C THR A 546 -8.88 -8.06 0.11
N SER A 547 -9.73 -8.31 1.12
CA SER A 547 -11.04 -8.97 0.96
C SER A 547 -10.92 -10.30 0.18
N HIS A 548 -9.99 -11.16 0.62
CA HIS A 548 -9.64 -12.44 -0.01
C HIS A 548 -9.22 -12.34 -1.48
N PHE A 549 -8.56 -11.25 -1.89
CA PHE A 549 -8.17 -10.95 -3.27
C PHE A 549 -9.35 -10.88 -4.26
N ASP A 550 -10.47 -10.30 -3.81
CA ASP A 550 -11.66 -10.08 -4.64
C ASP A 550 -11.43 -9.04 -5.77
N ARG A 551 -12.23 -9.16 -6.84
CA ARG A 551 -12.21 -8.27 -8.01
C ARG A 551 -12.60 -6.80 -7.71
N GLY A 552 -13.16 -6.50 -6.54
CA GLY A 552 -13.48 -5.14 -6.09
C GLY A 552 -12.33 -4.43 -5.37
N THR A 553 -11.32 -5.17 -4.88
CA THR A 553 -10.06 -4.57 -4.40
C THR A 553 -9.01 -4.49 -5.50
N LEU A 554 -9.21 -5.17 -6.65
CA LEU A 554 -8.33 -5.13 -7.82
C LEU A 554 -8.16 -3.70 -8.38
N LEU A 555 -6.94 -3.17 -8.28
CA LEU A 555 -6.54 -1.85 -8.78
C LEU A 555 -6.06 -1.90 -10.23
N ALA A 556 -5.34 -2.96 -10.62
CA ALA A 556 -4.82 -3.15 -11.97
C ALA A 556 -4.44 -4.60 -12.25
N GLU A 557 -4.64 -5.08 -13.47
CA GLU A 557 -4.02 -6.30 -13.99
C GLU A 557 -2.71 -5.95 -14.73
N GLY A 558 -1.56 -6.14 -14.07
CA GLY A 558 -0.25 -5.90 -14.67
C GLY A 558 0.35 -7.15 -15.32
N ARG A 559 1.38 -6.99 -16.17
CA ARG A 559 2.14 -8.13 -16.76
C ARG A 559 2.69 -9.06 -15.69
N PHE A 560 3.14 -8.49 -14.57
CA PHE A 560 3.69 -9.24 -13.43
C PHE A 560 2.61 -9.77 -12.48
N GLY A 561 1.32 -9.56 -12.79
CA GLY A 561 0.17 -10.04 -12.02
C GLY A 561 -0.77 -8.95 -11.52
N PRO A 562 -1.94 -9.36 -10.98
CA PRO A 562 -2.92 -8.45 -10.41
C PRO A 562 -2.40 -7.74 -9.16
N VAL A 563 -2.79 -6.47 -9.01
CA VAL A 563 -2.52 -5.62 -7.86
C VAL A 563 -3.83 -5.29 -7.17
N TYR A 564 -3.92 -5.57 -5.88
CA TYR A 564 -5.10 -5.36 -5.05
C TYR A 564 -4.84 -4.26 -4.01
N ARG A 565 -5.84 -3.44 -3.72
CA ARG A 565 -5.91 -2.59 -2.54
C ARG A 565 -6.00 -3.48 -1.30
N GLY A 566 -5.41 -3.06 -0.20
CA GLY A 566 -5.77 -3.61 1.10
C GLY A 566 -5.40 -2.71 2.28
N PHE A 567 -5.95 -3.04 3.43
CA PHE A 567 -5.66 -2.38 4.71
C PHE A 567 -5.20 -3.41 5.72
N LEU A 568 -3.91 -3.40 6.06
CA LEU A 568 -3.40 -4.24 7.14
C LEU A 568 -3.82 -3.65 8.51
N PRO A 569 -4.06 -4.49 9.53
CA PRO A 569 -4.50 -4.02 10.86
C PRO A 569 -3.62 -2.89 11.42
N GLY A 570 -4.26 -1.87 11.98
CA GLY A 570 -3.59 -0.60 12.32
C GLY A 570 -3.51 0.41 11.16
N GLY A 571 -4.49 0.36 10.24
CA GLY A 571 -4.71 1.41 9.23
C GLY A 571 -3.68 1.47 8.09
N ILE A 572 -2.84 0.45 7.91
CA ILE A 572 -1.75 0.50 6.92
C ILE A 572 -2.30 0.18 5.52
N HIS A 573 -2.55 1.23 4.74
CA HIS A 573 -3.09 1.16 3.38
C HIS A 573 -2.01 0.76 2.37
N VAL A 574 -2.18 -0.40 1.74
CA VAL A 574 -1.19 -1.05 0.88
C VAL A 574 -1.74 -1.42 -0.51
N ALA A 575 -0.82 -1.56 -1.46
CA ALA A 575 -1.04 -2.18 -2.76
C ALA A 575 -0.35 -3.55 -2.79
N VAL A 576 -1.14 -4.62 -2.77
CA VAL A 576 -0.72 -6.02 -2.64
C VAL A 576 -0.71 -6.70 -4.01
N LYS A 577 0.47 -7.07 -4.50
CA LYS A 577 0.67 -7.64 -5.84
C LYS A 577 0.99 -9.12 -5.80
N VAL A 578 0.16 -9.92 -6.47
CA VAL A 578 0.34 -11.39 -6.55
C VAL A 578 1.14 -11.72 -7.81
N LEU A 579 2.35 -12.26 -7.65
CA LEU A 579 3.31 -12.47 -8.73
C LEU A 579 3.08 -13.82 -9.44
N VAL A 580 2.46 -13.78 -10.63
CA VAL A 580 2.09 -14.98 -11.39
C VAL A 580 3.34 -15.76 -11.82
N HIS A 581 3.40 -17.07 -11.56
CA HIS A 581 4.54 -17.97 -11.85
C HIS A 581 5.80 -17.79 -10.97
N GLY A 582 5.73 -17.02 -9.87
CA GLY A 582 6.79 -16.95 -8.86
C GLY A 582 7.08 -18.27 -8.11
N SER A 583 6.25 -19.29 -8.32
CA SER A 583 6.44 -20.69 -7.90
C SER A 583 7.68 -21.37 -8.50
N THR A 584 8.25 -20.81 -9.57
CA THR A 584 9.47 -21.35 -10.20
C THR A 584 10.76 -21.15 -9.40
N MET A 585 10.74 -20.30 -8.36
CA MET A 585 11.85 -20.07 -7.43
C MET A 585 11.56 -20.64 -6.05
N THR A 586 12.58 -21.07 -5.31
CA THR A 586 12.39 -21.47 -3.90
C THR A 586 12.05 -20.27 -3.02
N ASP A 587 11.33 -20.51 -1.92
CA ASP A 587 10.95 -19.47 -0.95
C ASP A 587 12.15 -18.62 -0.51
N GLN A 588 13.30 -19.27 -0.31
CA GLN A 588 14.53 -18.64 0.16
C GLN A 588 15.21 -17.76 -0.91
N GLU A 589 15.06 -18.09 -2.19
CA GLU A 589 15.53 -17.24 -3.30
C GLU A 589 14.57 -16.07 -3.55
N ALA A 590 13.26 -16.32 -3.47
CA ALA A 590 12.22 -15.29 -3.62
C ALA A 590 12.30 -14.25 -2.48
N ALA A 591 12.46 -14.70 -1.22
CA ALA A 591 12.74 -13.82 -0.08
C ALA A 591 13.97 -12.95 -0.34
N ARG A 592 15.09 -13.54 -0.75
CA ARG A 592 16.35 -12.82 -1.00
C ARG A 592 16.23 -11.74 -2.08
N GLU A 593 15.49 -11.98 -3.17
CA GLU A 593 15.25 -10.94 -4.19
C GLU A 593 14.23 -9.89 -3.72
N LEU A 594 13.16 -10.26 -2.99
CA LEU A 594 12.17 -9.31 -2.46
C LEU A 594 12.76 -8.42 -1.35
N GLU A 595 13.58 -8.96 -0.45
CA GLU A 595 14.38 -8.21 0.52
C GLU A 595 15.41 -7.30 -0.16
N TYR A 596 15.98 -7.71 -1.29
CA TYR A 596 16.88 -6.86 -2.07
C TYR A 596 16.11 -5.68 -2.68
N LEU A 597 14.92 -5.91 -3.27
CA LEU A 597 14.06 -4.84 -3.78
C LEU A 597 13.53 -3.93 -2.66
N GLY A 598 13.24 -4.47 -1.47
CA GLY A 598 12.80 -3.71 -0.30
C GLY A 598 13.79 -2.64 0.18
N ARG A 599 15.09 -2.87 -0.01
CA ARG A 599 16.16 -1.92 0.31
C ARG A 599 16.25 -0.75 -0.68
N ILE A 600 15.58 -0.84 -1.83
CA ILE A 600 15.71 0.14 -2.93
C ILE A 600 14.68 1.25 -2.74
N LYS A 601 15.04 2.23 -1.91
CA LYS A 601 14.24 3.42 -1.62
C LYS A 601 14.78 4.62 -2.43
N HIS A 602 13.91 5.29 -3.17
CA HIS A 602 14.21 6.51 -3.92
C HIS A 602 12.92 7.35 -4.03
N PRO A 603 12.94 8.70 -3.95
CA PRO A 603 11.72 9.50 -3.92
C PRO A 603 10.78 9.29 -5.10
N ASN A 604 11.32 8.99 -6.28
CA ASN A 604 10.54 8.71 -7.50
C ASN A 604 10.41 7.20 -7.82
N LEU A 605 10.57 6.31 -6.85
CA LEU A 605 10.17 4.90 -6.95
C LEU A 605 8.96 4.65 -6.03
N VAL A 606 8.11 3.70 -6.42
CA VAL A 606 7.08 3.15 -5.51
C VAL A 606 7.79 2.29 -4.46
N PRO A 607 7.69 2.59 -3.15
CA PRO A 607 8.37 1.81 -2.13
C PRO A 607 7.78 0.39 -2.05
N LEU A 608 8.65 -0.62 -2.04
CA LEU A 608 8.27 -1.94 -1.54
C LEU A 608 8.32 -1.89 -0.01
N THR A 609 7.21 -2.25 0.61
CA THR A 609 6.92 -2.06 2.04
C THR A 609 6.93 -3.41 2.77
N GLY A 610 6.69 -4.50 2.04
CA GLY A 610 6.85 -5.85 2.56
C GLY A 610 6.65 -6.96 1.53
N TYR A 611 6.57 -8.19 2.00
CA TYR A 611 6.26 -9.37 1.18
C TYR A 611 5.60 -10.50 1.98
N CYS A 612 5.00 -11.45 1.27
CA CYS A 612 4.46 -12.69 1.83
C CYS A 612 4.73 -13.87 0.89
N LEU A 613 5.07 -15.03 1.47
CA LEU A 613 5.36 -16.28 0.75
C LEU A 613 4.39 -17.35 1.23
N ALA A 614 3.31 -17.59 0.48
CA ALA A 614 2.19 -18.43 0.88
C ALA A 614 2.11 -19.68 -0.03
N GLY A 615 2.90 -20.69 0.28
CA GLY A 615 3.09 -21.85 -0.59
C GLY A 615 3.65 -21.42 -1.95
N GLU A 616 2.99 -21.82 -3.03
CA GLU A 616 3.36 -21.44 -4.40
C GLU A 616 3.22 -19.94 -4.71
N GLN A 617 2.50 -19.18 -3.86
CA GLN A 617 2.26 -17.75 -4.08
C GLN A 617 3.44 -16.89 -3.59
N ARG A 618 3.87 -15.96 -4.45
CA ARG A 618 4.83 -14.89 -4.12
C ARG A 618 4.10 -13.56 -4.16
N ILE A 619 4.09 -12.83 -3.05
CA ILE A 619 3.30 -11.61 -2.92
C ILE A 619 4.21 -10.46 -2.51
N ALA A 620 4.19 -9.39 -3.29
CA ALA A 620 4.91 -8.14 -3.03
C ALA A 620 3.92 -7.10 -2.49
N ILE A 621 4.28 -6.39 -1.42
CA ILE A 621 3.42 -5.41 -0.74
C ILE A 621 4.08 -4.05 -0.88
N TYR A 622 3.38 -3.11 -1.50
CA TYR A 622 3.82 -1.73 -1.74
C TYR A 622 2.94 -0.75 -0.97
N ASP A 623 3.40 0.49 -0.80
CA ASP A 623 2.54 1.59 -0.35
C ASP A 623 1.44 1.87 -1.38
N TYR A 624 0.23 2.22 -0.91
CA TYR A 624 -0.85 2.64 -1.80
C TYR A 624 -0.58 4.02 -2.43
N MET A 625 -1.04 4.21 -3.67
CA MET A 625 -0.80 5.43 -4.47
C MET A 625 -2.15 6.06 -4.82
N GLU A 626 -2.57 7.04 -4.01
CA GLU A 626 -3.93 7.61 -4.01
C GLU A 626 -4.37 8.20 -5.35
N ASN A 627 -3.48 8.92 -6.02
CA ASN A 627 -3.75 9.59 -7.29
C ASN A 627 -3.58 8.67 -8.52
N GLY A 628 -3.50 7.35 -8.30
CA GLY A 628 -3.48 6.35 -9.36
C GLY A 628 -2.21 6.40 -10.22
N ASN A 629 -2.37 6.16 -11.52
CA ASN A 629 -1.27 6.10 -12.49
C ASN A 629 -1.44 7.09 -13.66
N LEU A 630 -0.33 7.41 -14.31
CA LEU A 630 -0.23 8.42 -15.37
C LEU A 630 -1.05 8.08 -16.62
N GLN A 631 -1.30 6.80 -16.92
CA GLN A 631 -2.14 6.42 -18.06
C GLN A 631 -3.59 6.87 -17.83
N ASN A 632 -4.16 6.54 -16.66
CA ASN A 632 -5.50 6.98 -16.28
C ASN A 632 -5.60 8.53 -16.28
N LEU A 633 -4.55 9.19 -15.80
CA LEU A 633 -4.46 10.65 -15.68
C LEU A 633 -4.36 11.39 -17.04
N LEU A 634 -3.70 10.79 -18.04
CA LEU A 634 -3.57 11.37 -19.37
C LEU A 634 -4.81 11.15 -20.25
N TYR A 635 -5.54 10.05 -20.04
CA TYR A 635 -6.51 9.57 -21.03
C TYR A 635 -7.93 9.34 -20.53
N ASP A 636 -8.13 8.98 -19.26
CA ASP A 636 -9.35 8.32 -18.81
C ASP A 636 -10.15 9.14 -17.75
N LEU A 637 -9.79 10.41 -17.50
CA LEU A 637 -10.37 11.27 -16.46
C LEU A 637 -10.51 12.75 -16.87
N PRO A 638 -11.70 13.35 -16.71
CA PRO A 638 -11.91 14.45 -15.77
C PRO A 638 -12.01 13.88 -14.33
N LEU A 639 -11.35 14.52 -13.36
CA LEU A 639 -11.24 13.95 -12.00
C LEU A 639 -12.48 14.23 -11.15
N GLY A 640 -13.43 13.28 -11.22
CA GLY A 640 -14.50 13.10 -10.24
C GLY A 640 -15.85 13.67 -10.65
N VAL A 641 -16.75 12.76 -11.05
CA VAL A 641 -18.18 12.67 -10.67
C VAL A 641 -18.76 11.46 -11.44
N GLN A 642 -19.57 10.62 -10.79
CA GLN A 642 -20.43 9.69 -11.53
C GLN A 642 -21.61 10.48 -12.10
N THR A 643 -21.47 11.01 -13.32
CA THR A 643 -22.59 11.69 -13.99
C THR A 643 -23.60 10.65 -14.44
N THR A 644 -24.73 10.58 -13.75
CA THR A 644 -25.97 10.03 -14.30
C THR A 644 -26.30 10.75 -15.61
N GLU A 645 -26.43 10.04 -16.73
CA GLU A 645 -26.92 10.60 -18.00
C GLU A 645 -28.43 10.90 -17.91
N ASP A 646 -28.78 11.99 -17.21
CA ASP A 646 -30.18 12.44 -17.11
C ASP A 646 -30.48 13.40 -18.28
N TRP A 647 -31.16 12.87 -19.29
CA TRP A 647 -31.22 13.46 -20.64
C TRP A 647 -32.36 14.49 -20.77
N SER A 648 -32.14 15.73 -20.32
CA SER A 648 -33.13 16.82 -20.45
C SER A 648 -32.57 18.16 -20.94
N THR A 649 -32.38 18.25 -22.27
CA THR A 649 -32.80 19.37 -23.15
C THR A 649 -32.55 20.84 -22.73
N GLU A 650 -31.63 21.47 -23.47
CA GLU A 650 -31.67 22.85 -24.02
C GLU A 650 -32.52 23.93 -23.31
N THR A 651 -31.88 25.00 -22.81
CA THR A 651 -31.84 26.30 -23.52
C THR A 651 -30.84 27.29 -22.90
N TRP A 652 -30.60 28.42 -23.56
CA TRP A 652 -29.62 29.45 -23.20
C TRP A 652 -30.22 30.52 -22.29
N GLU A 653 -29.43 31.09 -21.38
CA GLU A 653 -29.15 32.54 -21.33
C GLU A 653 -27.95 32.83 -20.42
N GLU A 654 -27.33 34.01 -20.58
CA GLU A 654 -26.13 34.45 -19.86
C GLU A 654 -26.52 35.28 -18.62
N ASP A 655 -25.85 35.13 -17.48
CA ASP A 655 -25.68 36.24 -16.53
C ASP A 655 -24.47 36.05 -15.61
N ASP A 656 -23.92 37.17 -15.11
CA ASP A 656 -22.58 37.25 -14.54
C ASP A 656 -22.57 37.36 -12.98
N ASN A 657 -21.46 36.96 -12.34
CA ASN A 657 -21.15 37.10 -10.90
C ASN A 657 -22.07 36.41 -9.86
N ASN A 658 -21.53 35.36 -9.21
CA ASN A 658 -20.98 35.51 -7.85
C ASN A 658 -20.01 34.34 -7.51
N GLY A 659 -19.01 34.61 -6.67
CA GLY A 659 -17.85 33.74 -6.51
C GLY A 659 -17.99 32.60 -5.49
N ILE A 660 -17.61 31.39 -5.90
CA ILE A 660 -17.19 30.28 -5.01
C ILE A 660 -15.84 29.78 -5.53
N GLN A 661 -14.78 29.84 -4.73
CA GLN A 661 -13.43 29.45 -5.14
C GLN A 661 -13.20 27.93 -5.00
N ASN A 662 -13.69 27.16 -5.97
CA ASN A 662 -13.29 25.77 -6.17
C ASN A 662 -12.25 25.70 -7.31
N VAL A 663 -10.97 25.88 -6.99
CA VAL A 663 -9.86 25.81 -7.96
C VAL A 663 -8.78 24.88 -7.45
N GLY A 664 -8.60 23.73 -8.11
CA GLY A 664 -7.60 22.72 -7.73
C GLY A 664 -7.30 21.70 -8.82
N SER A 665 -8.23 20.77 -9.05
CA SER A 665 -7.92 19.47 -9.68
C SER A 665 -7.64 19.48 -11.19
N GLU A 666 -8.46 20.15 -12.02
CA GLU A 666 -8.25 20.11 -13.48
C GLU A 666 -7.16 21.06 -13.97
N GLY A 667 -7.11 22.29 -13.41
CA GLY A 667 -6.23 23.36 -13.89
C GLY A 667 -4.73 23.13 -13.67
N LEU A 668 -4.34 22.20 -12.80
CA LEU A 668 -2.93 21.86 -12.55
C LEU A 668 -2.39 20.84 -13.56
N LEU A 669 -3.22 19.88 -13.98
CA LEU A 669 -2.85 18.76 -14.86
C LEU A 669 -2.62 19.18 -16.32
N THR A 670 -3.25 20.28 -16.72
CA THR A 670 -3.03 20.95 -18.01
C THR A 670 -1.73 21.77 -18.05
N THR A 671 -1.00 21.92 -16.93
CA THR A 671 0.25 22.71 -16.95
C THR A 671 1.45 21.92 -17.48
N TRP A 672 2.24 22.56 -18.33
CA TRP A 672 3.55 22.08 -18.74
C TRP A 672 4.47 21.81 -17.53
N ARG A 673 4.41 22.68 -16.51
CA ARG A 673 5.13 22.52 -15.24
C ARG A 673 4.87 21.17 -14.59
N PHE A 674 3.62 20.72 -14.53
CA PHE A 674 3.26 19.44 -13.94
C PHE A 674 3.72 18.25 -14.80
N ARG A 675 3.57 18.32 -16.12
CA ARG A 675 4.06 17.26 -17.01
C ARG A 675 5.60 17.15 -17.05
N HIS A 676 6.30 18.28 -16.94
CA HIS A 676 7.75 18.34 -16.76
C HIS A 676 8.19 17.72 -15.42
N LYS A 677 7.50 18.01 -14.31
CA LYS A 677 7.71 17.35 -12.99
C LYS A 677 7.66 15.83 -13.13
N ILE A 678 6.62 15.30 -13.78
CA ILE A 678 6.44 13.85 -14.03
C ILE A 678 7.60 13.27 -14.84
N ALA A 679 7.96 13.92 -15.96
CA ALA A 679 9.09 13.51 -16.80
C ALA A 679 10.41 13.48 -16.03
N LEU A 680 10.72 14.54 -15.28
CA LEU A 680 11.97 14.69 -14.54
C LEU A 680 12.07 13.69 -13.37
N GLY A 681 10.99 13.46 -12.64
CA GLY A 681 10.95 12.43 -11.59
C GLY A 681 11.11 11.01 -12.13
N THR A 682 10.40 10.67 -13.21
CA THR A 682 10.54 9.37 -13.89
C THR A 682 11.96 9.17 -14.45
N ALA A 683 12.58 10.23 -14.97
CA ALA A 683 13.97 10.20 -15.42
C ALA A 683 14.96 10.00 -14.26
N ARG A 684 14.75 10.64 -13.11
CA ARG A 684 15.55 10.44 -11.88
C ARG A 684 15.47 8.98 -11.41
N ALA A 685 14.26 8.41 -11.39
CA ALA A 685 14.02 7.01 -11.02
C ALA A 685 14.83 6.02 -11.88
N LEU A 686 14.76 6.16 -13.21
CA LEU A 686 15.50 5.30 -14.13
C LEU A 686 17.02 5.55 -14.09
N ALA A 687 17.45 6.80 -13.92
CA ALA A 687 18.86 7.12 -13.72
C ALA A 687 19.42 6.43 -12.47
N PHE A 688 18.67 6.41 -11.37
CA PHE A 688 19.02 5.69 -10.15
C PHE A 688 19.06 4.17 -10.35
N LEU A 689 18.07 3.57 -11.03
CA LEU A 689 18.08 2.14 -11.34
C LEU A 689 19.25 1.72 -12.27
N HIS A 690 19.62 2.57 -13.23
CA HIS A 690 20.69 2.29 -14.21
C HIS A 690 22.10 2.58 -13.71
N HIS A 691 22.26 3.56 -12.82
CA HIS A 691 23.57 4.10 -12.44
C HIS A 691 23.85 4.11 -10.93
N GLY A 692 22.81 4.16 -10.07
CA GLY A 692 22.93 4.09 -8.60
C GLY A 692 22.76 2.68 -8.03
N CYS A 693 22.22 1.73 -8.80
CA CYS A 693 22.11 0.33 -8.39
C CYS A 693 23.28 -0.51 -8.91
N SER A 694 23.85 -1.37 -8.07
CA SER A 694 24.89 -2.33 -8.45
C SER A 694 24.48 -3.76 -8.07
N PRO A 695 24.38 -4.70 -9.05
CA PRO A 695 24.43 -4.47 -10.48
C PRO A 695 23.25 -3.62 -10.98
N PRO A 696 23.39 -2.90 -12.12
CA PRO A 696 22.31 -2.08 -12.69
C PRO A 696 21.00 -2.84 -12.86
N ILE A 697 19.89 -2.20 -12.46
CA ILE A 697 18.55 -2.76 -12.57
C ILE A 697 17.90 -2.21 -13.83
N ILE A 698 17.47 -3.14 -14.68
CA ILE A 698 16.76 -2.84 -15.93
C ILE A 698 15.28 -3.12 -15.66
N HIS A 699 14.43 -2.12 -15.87
CA HIS A 699 13.01 -2.17 -15.54
C HIS A 699 12.22 -3.03 -16.53
N ARG A 700 12.58 -3.01 -17.82
CA ARG A 700 11.99 -3.83 -18.91
C ARG A 700 10.52 -3.56 -19.23
N ASP A 701 9.85 -2.60 -18.56
CA ASP A 701 8.44 -2.28 -18.82
C ASP A 701 8.07 -0.82 -18.50
N VAL A 702 8.93 0.13 -18.87
CA VAL A 702 8.70 1.58 -18.68
C VAL A 702 7.56 2.05 -19.59
N LYS A 703 6.46 2.50 -19.00
CA LYS A 703 5.22 2.95 -19.68
C LYS A 703 4.41 3.91 -18.80
N ALA A 704 3.37 4.56 -19.34
CA ALA A 704 2.53 5.46 -18.55
C ALA A 704 1.90 4.75 -17.32
N SER A 705 1.37 3.54 -17.49
CA SER A 705 0.77 2.76 -16.39
C SER A 705 1.77 2.16 -15.38
N SER A 706 3.09 2.37 -15.54
CA SER A 706 4.08 2.08 -14.48
C SER A 706 4.46 3.33 -13.66
N VAL A 707 4.02 4.53 -14.05
CA VAL A 707 4.25 5.77 -13.30
C VAL A 707 3.01 6.10 -12.47
N TYR A 708 3.14 6.02 -11.15
CA TYR A 708 2.10 6.33 -10.17
C TYR A 708 2.28 7.74 -9.59
N LEU A 709 1.21 8.26 -8.97
CA LEU A 709 1.24 9.52 -8.21
C LEU A 709 0.85 9.25 -6.74
N ASP A 710 1.65 9.78 -5.82
CA ASP A 710 1.29 9.81 -4.40
C ASP A 710 0.33 10.96 -4.06
N SER A 711 -0.03 11.09 -2.79
CA SER A 711 -0.92 12.15 -2.26
C SER A 711 -0.43 13.58 -2.54
N ASN A 712 0.89 13.78 -2.70
CA ASN A 712 1.51 15.08 -3.04
C ASN A 712 1.66 15.29 -4.55
N LEU A 713 1.08 14.40 -5.36
CA LEU A 713 1.25 14.35 -6.82
C LEU A 713 2.74 14.27 -7.22
N GLU A 714 3.57 13.56 -6.47
CA GLU A 714 4.94 13.22 -6.87
C GLU A 714 4.96 11.93 -7.74
N PRO A 715 5.70 11.92 -8.87
CA PRO A 715 5.79 10.76 -9.75
C PRO A 715 6.65 9.64 -9.15
N ARG A 716 6.11 8.42 -9.11
CA ARG A 716 6.75 7.22 -8.57
C ARG A 716 6.66 6.05 -9.54
N LEU A 717 7.81 5.55 -9.99
CA LEU A 717 7.90 4.45 -10.93
C LEU A 717 7.83 3.09 -10.19
N SER A 718 6.89 2.23 -10.58
CA SER A 718 6.62 0.92 -9.98
C SER A 718 7.37 -0.24 -10.67
N ASP A 719 7.08 -1.49 -10.29
CA ASP A 719 7.41 -2.73 -11.01
C ASP A 719 8.89 -3.01 -11.38
N PHE A 720 9.83 -2.17 -10.93
CA PHE A 720 11.26 -2.33 -11.17
C PHE A 720 11.80 -3.62 -10.55
N GLY A 721 12.73 -4.28 -11.24
CA GLY A 721 13.45 -5.45 -10.74
C GLY A 721 12.64 -6.75 -10.59
N LEU A 722 11.30 -6.69 -10.50
CA LEU A 722 10.40 -7.85 -10.38
C LEU A 722 10.70 -8.94 -11.41
N ALA A 723 11.07 -8.56 -12.63
CA ALA A 723 11.43 -9.47 -13.73
C ALA A 723 12.63 -10.42 -13.47
N LYS A 724 13.29 -10.36 -12.30
CA LYS A 724 14.23 -11.39 -11.82
C LYS A 724 13.56 -12.54 -11.06
N ILE A 725 12.35 -12.31 -10.51
CA ILE A 725 11.58 -13.26 -9.69
C ILE A 725 10.82 -14.28 -10.58
N PHE A 726 10.76 -14.01 -11.89
CA PHE A 726 10.17 -14.87 -12.91
C PHE A 726 11.28 -15.71 -13.52
N GLY A 727 11.22 -17.05 -13.34
CA GLY A 727 12.23 -17.96 -13.88
C GLY A 727 12.29 -17.98 -15.41
N ASN A 728 13.35 -18.59 -15.95
CA ASN A 728 13.74 -18.56 -17.38
C ASN A 728 12.68 -19.03 -18.39
N SER A 729 11.51 -19.51 -17.96
CA SER A 729 10.40 -19.96 -18.82
C SER A 729 9.79 -18.84 -19.68
N LEU A 730 10.13 -17.57 -19.44
CA LEU A 730 9.45 -16.42 -20.07
C LEU A 730 10.38 -15.37 -20.71
N GLU A 731 11.64 -15.69 -20.99
CA GLU A 731 12.54 -14.77 -21.73
C GLU A 731 11.95 -14.40 -23.11
N ASP A 732 11.22 -15.29 -23.77
CA ASP A 732 10.57 -15.06 -25.07
C ASP A 732 9.28 -14.19 -25.04
N GLU A 733 8.76 -13.82 -23.86
CA GLU A 733 7.63 -12.86 -23.75
C GLU A 733 8.05 -11.57 -23.06
N ILE A 734 8.93 -11.64 -22.06
CA ILE A 734 9.58 -10.45 -21.47
C ILE A 734 10.34 -9.66 -22.56
N THR A 735 10.86 -10.32 -23.60
CA THR A 735 11.52 -9.66 -24.73
C THR A 735 10.60 -9.18 -25.85
N ARG A 736 9.27 -9.41 -25.76
CA ARG A 736 8.28 -8.84 -26.68
C ARG A 736 7.77 -7.46 -26.23
N GLY A 737 7.88 -7.12 -24.94
CA GLY A 737 7.55 -5.79 -24.41
C GLY A 737 6.06 -5.43 -24.42
N SER A 738 5.73 -4.18 -24.05
CA SER A 738 4.36 -3.66 -24.13
C SER A 738 4.12 -2.98 -25.48
N PRO A 739 2.96 -3.18 -26.15
CA PRO A 739 2.64 -2.52 -27.41
C PRO A 739 2.86 -1.00 -27.34
N GLY A 740 3.52 -0.43 -28.35
CA GLY A 740 3.87 1.00 -28.42
C GLY A 740 5.21 1.36 -27.76
N TYR A 741 5.64 0.60 -26.75
CA TYR A 741 6.90 0.82 -26.01
C TYR A 741 8.06 -0.07 -26.46
N VAL A 742 7.81 -1.02 -27.38
CA VAL A 742 8.81 -2.00 -27.84
C VAL A 742 9.95 -1.32 -28.61
N PRO A 743 11.21 -1.45 -28.19
CA PRO A 743 12.36 -0.90 -28.92
C PRO A 743 12.57 -1.61 -30.28
N PRO A 744 12.95 -0.88 -31.36
CA PRO A 744 13.14 -1.46 -32.69
C PRO A 744 14.10 -2.65 -32.75
N GLU A 745 15.13 -2.68 -31.90
CA GLU A 745 16.10 -3.78 -31.84
C GLU A 745 15.52 -5.13 -31.38
N PHE A 746 14.32 -5.16 -30.79
CA PHE A 746 13.63 -6.42 -30.46
C PHE A 746 12.78 -6.94 -31.62
N LEU A 747 12.38 -6.04 -32.54
CA LEU A 747 11.54 -6.31 -33.71
C LEU A 747 12.34 -6.83 -34.92
N GLN A 748 13.61 -6.45 -35.06
CA GLN A 748 14.47 -6.83 -36.21
C GLN A 748 15.79 -7.48 -35.75
N PRO A 749 15.87 -8.83 -35.67
CA PRO A 749 17.07 -9.53 -35.20
C PRO A 749 18.10 -9.75 -36.31
N GLU A 750 19.04 -8.81 -36.51
CA GLU A 750 20.08 -8.94 -37.55
C GLU A 750 21.11 -10.06 -37.29
N THR A 751 21.27 -10.53 -36.05
CA THR A 751 22.09 -11.72 -35.73
C THR A 751 21.44 -12.57 -34.63
N GLY A 752 21.64 -13.89 -34.68
CA GLY A 752 21.04 -14.87 -33.78
C GLY A 752 21.63 -14.92 -32.37
N SER A 753 21.80 -13.77 -31.72
CA SER A 753 22.09 -13.67 -30.28
C SER A 753 20.78 -13.61 -29.48
N PRO A 754 20.72 -14.12 -28.24
CA PRO A 754 19.53 -13.97 -27.40
C PRO A 754 19.22 -12.48 -27.15
N ARG A 755 17.92 -12.14 -27.12
CA ARG A 755 17.44 -10.78 -26.84
C ARG A 755 17.67 -10.43 -25.37
N ILE A 756 18.79 -9.79 -25.04
CA ILE A 756 19.07 -9.34 -23.67
C ILE A 756 18.61 -7.87 -23.51
N PRO A 757 17.65 -7.56 -22.63
CA PRO A 757 17.27 -6.18 -22.34
C PRO A 757 18.46 -5.37 -21.79
N THR A 758 18.54 -4.09 -22.15
CA THR A 758 19.62 -3.19 -21.74
C THR A 758 19.07 -1.92 -21.08
N PRO A 759 19.87 -1.14 -20.35
CA PRO A 759 19.46 0.20 -19.90
C PRO A 759 18.98 1.11 -21.06
N LYS A 760 19.50 0.92 -22.27
CA LYS A 760 19.06 1.65 -23.47
C LYS A 760 17.69 1.22 -24.00
N SER A 761 17.18 0.07 -23.59
CA SER A 761 15.82 -0.38 -23.86
C SER A 761 14.81 0.38 -22.97
N ASP A 762 15.14 0.56 -21.69
CA ASP A 762 14.36 1.41 -20.77
C ASP A 762 14.38 2.90 -21.20
N VAL A 763 15.52 3.42 -21.68
CA VAL A 763 15.62 4.79 -22.25
C VAL A 763 14.63 4.98 -23.42
N TYR A 764 14.39 3.94 -24.23
CA TYR A 764 13.42 4.03 -25.33
C TYR A 764 11.99 4.13 -24.78
N GLY A 765 11.62 3.28 -23.81
CA GLY A 765 10.30 3.34 -23.15
C GLY A 765 10.05 4.68 -22.46
N PHE A 766 11.06 5.23 -21.76
CA PHE A 766 11.00 6.61 -21.23
C PHE A 766 10.78 7.66 -22.32
N GLY A 767 11.43 7.50 -23.49
CA GLY A 767 11.23 8.37 -24.63
C GLY A 767 9.81 8.36 -25.18
N VAL A 768 9.09 7.22 -25.09
CA VAL A 768 7.66 7.13 -25.42
C VAL A 768 6.82 7.85 -24.36
N VAL A 769 7.06 7.61 -23.07
CA VAL A 769 6.36 8.31 -21.96
C VAL A 769 6.55 9.84 -22.05
N LEU A 770 7.72 10.31 -22.48
CA LEU A 770 7.95 11.74 -22.69
C LEU A 770 7.19 12.27 -23.92
N PHE A 771 7.00 11.49 -24.98
CA PHE A 771 6.07 11.87 -26.05
C PHE A 771 4.61 11.86 -25.59
N GLU A 772 4.15 10.89 -24.80
CA GLU A 772 2.80 10.87 -24.22
C GLU A 772 2.53 12.15 -23.41
N LEU A 773 3.46 12.52 -22.52
CA LEU A 773 3.38 13.75 -21.73
C LEU A 773 3.32 15.03 -22.58
N ILE A 774 4.10 15.14 -23.66
CA ILE A 774 4.16 16.36 -24.49
C ILE A 774 2.98 16.44 -25.48
N THR A 775 2.48 15.31 -25.96
CA THR A 775 1.47 15.27 -27.04
C THR A 775 0.04 15.04 -26.54
N GLY A 776 -0.15 14.48 -25.34
CA GLY A 776 -1.45 14.07 -24.83
C GLY A 776 -2.09 12.89 -25.57
N LYS A 777 -1.35 12.22 -26.48
CA LYS A 777 -1.81 11.09 -27.30
C LYS A 777 -1.35 9.75 -26.72
N LYS A 778 -2.11 8.69 -26.97
CA LYS A 778 -1.71 7.30 -26.64
C LYS A 778 -0.55 6.83 -27.54
N PRO A 779 0.21 5.77 -27.21
CA PRO A 779 1.29 5.25 -28.07
C PRO A 779 0.81 4.47 -29.31
N ILE A 780 -0.36 3.85 -29.20
CA ILE A 780 -1.16 3.14 -30.23
C ILE A 780 -2.63 3.50 -29.95
N GLU A 781 -3.54 3.24 -30.91
CA GLU A 781 -5.01 3.47 -30.76
C GLU A 781 -5.43 4.96 -30.77
N ASP A 782 -4.55 5.84 -31.24
CA ASP A 782 -4.79 7.27 -31.41
C ASP A 782 -4.77 7.66 -32.91
N ASP A 783 -5.42 8.76 -33.28
CA ASP A 783 -5.47 9.24 -34.68
C ASP A 783 -4.20 10.02 -35.03
N TYR A 784 -3.34 9.43 -35.87
CA TYR A 784 -2.11 10.06 -36.38
C TYR A 784 -2.27 10.54 -37.83
N PRO A 785 -2.49 11.85 -38.08
CA PRO A 785 -2.58 12.36 -39.44
C PRO A 785 -1.24 12.25 -40.20
N GLU A 786 -1.34 12.13 -41.52
CA GLU A 786 -0.28 11.99 -42.54
C GLU A 786 0.30 10.57 -42.82
N GLU A 787 0.13 9.55 -41.97
CA GLU A 787 0.74 8.20 -42.20
C GLU A 787 -0.20 7.03 -41.83
N LYS A 788 -0.43 6.09 -42.77
CA LYS A 788 -1.48 5.03 -42.67
C LYS A 788 -1.25 3.92 -41.63
N GLU A 789 -0.03 3.77 -41.13
CA GLU A 789 0.36 2.73 -40.16
C GLU A 789 1.21 3.34 -39.02
N ALA A 790 1.00 4.63 -38.75
CA ALA A 790 1.80 5.35 -37.77
C ALA A 790 1.50 4.94 -36.34
N ASN A 791 2.52 5.10 -35.50
CA ASN A 791 2.41 5.15 -34.05
C ASN A 791 2.96 6.50 -33.56
N LEU A 792 2.78 6.80 -32.27
CA LEU A 792 3.24 8.05 -31.66
C LEU A 792 4.71 8.38 -31.98
N VAL A 793 5.57 7.36 -31.96
CA VAL A 793 7.01 7.50 -32.22
C VAL A 793 7.28 7.83 -33.70
N SER A 794 6.65 7.16 -34.66
CA SER A 794 6.87 7.48 -36.09
C SER A 794 6.31 8.86 -36.45
N TRP A 795 5.10 9.18 -35.96
CA TRP A 795 4.41 10.45 -36.21
C TRP A 795 5.22 11.66 -35.70
N VAL A 796 5.63 11.66 -34.42
CA VAL A 796 6.42 12.79 -33.87
C VAL A 796 7.80 12.88 -34.54
N ARG A 797 8.47 11.74 -34.79
CA ARG A 797 9.76 11.74 -35.53
C ARG A 797 9.60 12.27 -36.95
N GLY A 798 8.48 12.01 -37.62
CA GLY A 798 8.11 12.58 -38.91
C GLY A 798 7.93 14.10 -38.86
N LEU A 799 7.19 14.61 -37.86
CA LEU A 799 7.00 16.06 -37.66
C LEU A 799 8.31 16.79 -37.35
N VAL A 800 9.19 16.23 -36.49
CA VAL A 800 10.52 16.80 -36.22
C VAL A 800 11.37 16.87 -37.49
N ARG A 801 11.42 15.80 -38.28
CA ARG A 801 12.16 15.77 -39.57
C ARG A 801 11.62 16.77 -40.60
N LYS A 802 10.32 17.09 -40.55
CA LYS A 802 9.67 18.12 -41.38
C LYS A 802 9.84 19.56 -40.81
N ASN A 803 10.57 19.73 -39.71
CA ASN A 803 10.68 20.97 -38.92
C ASN A 803 9.31 21.54 -38.48
N LYS A 804 8.37 20.65 -38.15
CA LYS A 804 7.00 20.94 -37.67
C LYS A 804 6.77 20.44 -36.22
N GLY A 805 7.83 20.28 -35.41
CA GLY A 805 7.75 19.66 -34.07
C GLY A 805 6.71 20.29 -33.13
N LEU A 806 6.56 21.63 -33.17
CA LEU A 806 5.54 22.38 -32.42
C LEU A 806 4.09 21.96 -32.76
N GLY A 807 3.86 21.32 -33.91
CA GLY A 807 2.57 20.76 -34.30
C GLY A 807 2.15 19.53 -33.48
N ALA A 808 3.07 18.88 -32.78
CA ALA A 808 2.78 17.72 -31.93
C ALA A 808 2.46 18.10 -30.47
N ILE A 809 2.77 19.31 -30.02
CA ILE A 809 2.53 19.77 -28.64
C ILE A 809 1.03 19.80 -28.35
N ASP A 810 0.60 19.14 -27.28
CA ASP A 810 -0.79 19.07 -26.81
C ASP A 810 -1.40 20.48 -26.71
N PRO A 811 -2.52 20.78 -27.39
CA PRO A 811 -3.23 22.05 -27.24
C PRO A 811 -3.55 22.41 -25.79
N LYS A 812 -3.79 21.43 -24.91
CA LYS A 812 -4.11 21.63 -23.48
C LYS A 812 -2.97 22.30 -22.69
N ILE A 813 -1.70 22.13 -23.10
CA ILE A 813 -0.54 22.67 -22.37
C ILE A 813 0.00 23.98 -22.95
N ARG A 814 -0.47 24.40 -24.13
CA ARG A 814 -0.01 25.65 -24.79
C ARG A 814 -0.38 26.86 -23.94
N GLY A 815 0.56 27.80 -23.79
CA GLY A 815 0.40 28.98 -22.93
C GLY A 815 0.63 28.73 -21.43
N THR A 816 0.74 27.48 -20.97
CA THR A 816 1.02 27.15 -19.55
C THR A 816 2.51 27.10 -19.19
N GLY A 817 3.38 27.43 -20.16
CA GLY A 817 4.83 27.41 -20.05
C GLY A 817 5.49 27.89 -21.34
N LEU A 818 6.82 27.96 -21.37
CA LEU A 818 7.56 28.39 -22.56
C LEU A 818 7.55 27.29 -23.63
N GLU A 819 7.04 27.59 -24.84
CA GLU A 819 7.02 26.62 -25.95
C GLU A 819 8.42 26.09 -26.31
N THR A 820 9.47 26.89 -26.09
CA THR A 820 10.87 26.46 -26.26
C THR A 820 11.26 25.32 -25.32
N GLN A 821 10.79 25.31 -24.06
CA GLN A 821 11.04 24.20 -23.13
C GLN A 821 10.32 22.92 -23.61
N MET A 822 9.11 23.05 -24.14
CA MET A 822 8.34 21.93 -24.70
C MET A 822 9.02 21.37 -25.97
N GLU A 823 9.56 22.25 -26.83
CA GLU A 823 10.30 21.87 -28.04
C GLU A 823 11.62 21.14 -27.71
N GLU A 824 12.38 21.63 -26.72
CA GLU A 824 13.58 20.93 -26.23
C GLU A 824 13.25 19.59 -25.56
N ALA A 825 12.18 19.50 -24.76
CA ALA A 825 11.71 18.22 -24.23
C ALA A 825 11.35 17.22 -25.35
N LEU A 826 10.76 17.70 -26.44
CA LEU A 826 10.42 16.89 -27.61
C LEU A 826 11.68 16.43 -28.36
N LYS A 827 12.75 17.24 -28.38
CA LYS A 827 14.08 16.82 -28.87
C LYS A 827 14.73 15.78 -27.95
N ILE A 828 14.60 15.91 -26.63
CA ILE A 828 15.06 14.90 -25.65
C ILE A 828 14.35 13.57 -25.91
N ALA A 829 13.03 13.57 -26.09
CA ALA A 829 12.26 12.38 -26.46
C ALA A 829 12.68 11.77 -27.82
N TYR A 830 12.97 12.61 -28.82
CA TYR A 830 13.50 12.18 -30.12
C TYR A 830 14.89 11.50 -30.02
N LEU A 831 15.74 11.94 -29.09
CA LEU A 831 17.02 11.29 -28.79
C LEU A 831 16.84 9.98 -28.03
N CYS A 832 15.90 9.92 -27.06
CA CYS A 832 15.58 8.72 -26.30
C CYS A 832 14.97 7.61 -27.19
N THR A 833 14.11 7.98 -28.13
CA THR A 833 13.49 7.07 -29.12
C THR A 833 14.36 6.79 -30.35
N ALA A 834 15.68 7.01 -30.29
CA ALA A 834 16.56 6.74 -31.41
C ALA A 834 16.60 5.25 -31.78
N ASP A 835 16.60 4.96 -33.08
CA ASP A 835 16.43 3.60 -33.62
C ASP A 835 17.62 2.68 -33.26
N LEU A 836 18.82 3.24 -33.15
CA LEU A 836 20.03 2.56 -32.67
C LEU A 836 20.24 2.80 -31.16
N PRO A 837 20.33 1.75 -30.30
CA PRO A 837 20.56 1.89 -28.86
C PRO A 837 21.84 2.64 -28.47
N SER A 838 22.86 2.61 -29.35
CA SER A 838 24.12 3.35 -29.17
C SER A 838 23.94 4.87 -29.28
N LYS A 839 22.92 5.36 -30.00
CA LYS A 839 22.64 6.79 -30.17
C LYS A 839 21.70 7.39 -29.12
N ARG A 840 21.00 6.55 -28.35
CA ARG A 840 20.19 6.99 -27.20
C ARG A 840 21.11 7.57 -26.11
N PRO A 841 20.72 8.61 -25.35
CA PRO A 841 21.46 9.08 -24.18
C PRO A 841 21.50 8.03 -23.05
N SER A 842 22.23 8.28 -21.97
CA SER A 842 22.00 7.62 -20.67
C SER A 842 20.92 8.36 -19.88
N MET A 843 20.23 7.69 -18.95
CA MET A 843 19.22 8.37 -18.14
C MET A 843 19.81 9.48 -17.25
N GLN A 844 21.07 9.35 -16.83
CA GLN A 844 21.79 10.44 -16.15
C GLN A 844 21.96 11.69 -17.05
N GLN A 845 22.21 11.52 -18.36
CA GLN A 845 22.25 12.63 -19.31
C GLN A 845 20.85 13.23 -19.53
N VAL A 846 19.81 12.40 -19.61
CA VAL A 846 18.41 12.83 -19.74
C VAL A 846 17.99 13.69 -18.53
N VAL A 847 18.35 13.31 -17.31
CA VAL A 847 18.09 14.11 -16.10
C VAL A 847 18.80 15.48 -16.15
N GLY A 848 20.00 15.56 -16.73
CA GLY A 848 20.67 16.84 -16.98
C GLY A 848 19.87 17.72 -17.95
N LEU A 849 19.60 17.21 -19.14
CA LEU A 849 18.87 17.94 -20.19
C LEU A 849 17.46 18.37 -19.75
N LEU A 850 16.78 17.60 -18.90
CA LEU A 850 15.48 17.96 -18.33
C LEU A 850 15.58 19.04 -17.23
N LYS A 851 16.68 19.12 -16.48
CA LYS A 851 16.93 20.22 -15.53
C LYS A 851 17.25 21.54 -16.25
N ASP A 852 17.98 21.48 -17.35
CA ASP A 852 18.34 22.67 -18.15
C ASP A 852 17.11 23.41 -18.72
N ILE A 853 15.95 22.76 -18.75
CA ILE A 853 14.65 23.30 -19.21
C ILE A 853 13.60 23.42 -18.08
N GLU A 854 14.01 23.37 -16.81
CA GLU A 854 13.11 23.38 -15.65
C GLU A 854 12.34 24.72 -15.52
N PRO A 855 10.98 24.71 -15.41
CA PRO A 855 10.18 25.94 -15.33
C PRO A 855 10.45 26.76 -14.05
N VAL A 856 11.15 27.88 -14.22
CA VAL A 856 11.49 28.85 -13.17
C VAL A 856 10.24 29.38 -12.48
N ILE A 857 10.26 29.42 -11.15
CA ILE A 857 9.23 30.06 -10.34
C ILE A 857 9.50 31.58 -10.34
N HIS A 858 8.62 32.35 -10.97
CA HIS A 858 8.44 33.74 -10.57
C HIS A 858 7.52 33.73 -9.34
N GLN A 859 8.05 34.21 -8.21
CA GLN A 859 7.31 34.46 -6.97
C GLN A 859 6.60 35.81 -7.05
#